data_AF-A0A954PMG1-F1
#
_entry.id   AF-A0A954PMG1-F1
#
_cell.length_a   1.000
_cell.length_b   1.000
_cell.length_c   1.000
_cell.angle_alpha   90.00
_cell.angle_beta   90.00
_cell.angle_gamma   90.00
#
_symmetry.space_group_name_H-M   'P 1'
#
loop_
_entity.id
_entity.type
_entity.pdbx_description
1 polymer ?
#
loop_
_entity_poly.entity_id
_entity_poly.type
_entity_poly.pdbx_seq_one_letter_code
_entity_poly.pdbx_strand_id
1 'polypeptide(L)'
;NGRTFADVQRDYSEFVDARPEGYGVDRYCDKLVYIPEHAKASLYDQKIHWQHHGVQHDIPLEPNKVYMAPSGYRLQMEKHPSAPSWRLIGSSGDGIVCHKPCTVSGGGKSEISKSLRDYMLSGPIFVHKLERDFAKLDELFSKDYSVRWREDSLDKPDYSKRASRPLLSPQRSLGSVIKLLTPSRDYTDDYNAWLKEIPGSIYAMAFIIKRFSKPEWNGDWRQHFSVDVINGEPGHELKFHNRKLVGMYLRVGLDSERRWQTYKLRQDFAAANKIQLEDDITASVVVPGRFLHGDFSTEDSYKFVANCEYRLFQRPDDAVHRGLDKQTELDISRDDNFFCNFEPLDREAGKAVVADVLNFDSYTKPMQSLLQDFLQSDSSYVVSSAHPRIVDGKPSKNPRYLQNRPDLSAPEESYIAMRSVALFRGLAANAPIHLPVSAVLSGRRNNPPDKEMGIRSLAVYNPIHYQDLPELFMDYICSLTGKSPSTTGAGSEGALTKSPFNAVLPIHDLNAALVSMILTDLGGFSTAAGFVGSDVEVGHDISFLVPELWCRLSPGERDPKFLIREGMLQKLEDYEYQGRTIQASRLGYRITVRFVRRFFGRLFDNPDKVFDTRILCPETQDEEGYADGVDHIVESQRKVAQHYFEDGSYNLACPPLQALLSIMVDGQWQGMTLDNAQLRQQFTRSSLLASDWYRDRLDAKRRADIQLWQRHRRYLKQYCTKATHADVVRRMDLEARIKQASERLEFFKTDEYLKRIEGTLGTDPALVRESTPAGRPAPQPASLQ
;
A
#
# COMPACT_ATOMS: atom_id res chain seq x y z
N ASN A 1 18.08 -16.97 2.73
CA ASN A 1 17.47 -18.30 2.98
C ASN A 1 18.51 -19.45 2.97
N GLY A 2 19.82 -19.19 2.82
CA GLY A 2 20.85 -20.24 2.89
C GLY A 2 20.94 -21.18 1.69
N ARG A 3 20.14 -20.93 0.63
CA ARG A 3 20.08 -21.78 -0.57
C ARG A 3 21.15 -21.38 -1.59
N THR A 4 21.55 -22.35 -2.38
CA THR A 4 22.54 -22.23 -3.46
C THR A 4 21.90 -22.42 -4.82
N PHE A 5 22.62 -22.09 -5.90
CA PHE A 5 22.15 -22.41 -7.25
C PHE A 5 21.99 -23.93 -7.49
N ALA A 6 22.81 -24.76 -6.83
CA ALA A 6 22.66 -26.22 -6.87
C ALA A 6 21.31 -26.67 -6.29
N ASP A 7 20.83 -26.02 -5.22
CA ASP A 7 19.48 -26.27 -4.69
C ASP A 7 18.40 -25.85 -5.69
N VAL A 8 18.57 -24.69 -6.34
CA VAL A 8 17.64 -24.20 -7.36
C VAL A 8 17.55 -25.16 -8.53
N GLN A 9 18.69 -25.63 -9.04
CA GLN A 9 18.75 -26.61 -10.14
C GLN A 9 18.08 -27.94 -9.75
N ARG A 10 18.34 -28.43 -8.53
CA ARG A 10 17.75 -29.68 -8.01
C ARG A 10 16.23 -29.56 -7.88
N ASP A 11 15.76 -28.51 -7.23
CA ASP A 11 14.37 -28.38 -6.79
C ASP A 11 13.44 -27.85 -7.89
N TYR A 12 13.99 -27.21 -8.93
CA TYR A 12 13.23 -26.46 -9.93
C TYR A 12 13.59 -26.78 -11.39
N SER A 13 14.13 -27.96 -11.67
CA SER A 13 14.49 -28.40 -13.03
C SER A 13 13.35 -28.30 -14.07
N GLU A 14 12.09 -28.31 -13.63
CA GLU A 14 10.89 -28.12 -14.44
C GLU A 14 10.83 -26.75 -15.15
N PHE A 15 11.38 -25.69 -14.54
CA PHE A 15 11.39 -24.35 -15.12
C PHE A 15 12.79 -23.73 -15.21
N VAL A 16 13.81 -24.35 -14.61
CA VAL A 16 15.21 -23.90 -14.71
C VAL A 16 15.96 -24.77 -15.74
N ASP A 17 16.43 -24.14 -16.81
CA ASP A 17 17.39 -24.74 -17.74
C ASP A 17 18.82 -24.44 -17.28
N ALA A 18 19.37 -25.34 -16.48
CA ALA A 18 20.71 -25.19 -15.92
C ALA A 18 21.81 -25.34 -16.99
N ARG A 19 22.85 -24.53 -16.85
CA ARG A 19 23.98 -24.43 -17.78
C ARG A 19 25.25 -24.95 -17.09
N PRO A 20 26.16 -25.62 -17.82
CA PRO A 20 27.39 -26.18 -17.24
C PRO A 20 28.27 -25.15 -16.51
N GLU A 21 28.16 -23.87 -16.87
CA GLU A 21 28.90 -22.76 -16.28
C GLU A 21 28.40 -22.37 -14.87
N GLY A 22 27.31 -22.97 -14.36
CA GLY A 22 26.81 -22.74 -13.01
C GLY A 22 25.77 -21.62 -12.89
N TYR A 23 25.00 -21.39 -13.95
CA TYR A 23 23.83 -20.50 -13.99
C TYR A 23 22.66 -21.20 -14.68
N GLY A 24 21.48 -20.58 -14.74
CA GLY A 24 20.33 -21.15 -15.44
C GLY A 24 19.50 -20.10 -16.17
N VAL A 25 18.70 -20.53 -17.13
CA VAL A 25 17.72 -19.68 -17.84
C VAL A 25 16.34 -20.24 -17.60
N ASP A 26 15.35 -19.39 -17.35
CA ASP A 26 13.97 -19.85 -17.17
C ASP A 26 13.40 -20.35 -18.51
N ARG A 27 12.73 -21.50 -18.48
CA ARG A 27 12.17 -22.18 -19.66
C ARG A 27 10.95 -21.47 -20.24
N TYR A 28 10.26 -20.67 -19.44
CA TYR A 28 8.99 -20.01 -19.77
C TYR A 28 9.13 -18.49 -19.92
N CYS A 29 10.22 -17.91 -19.44
CA CYS A 29 10.53 -16.49 -19.53
C CYS A 29 12.01 -16.28 -19.86
N ASP A 30 12.33 -16.01 -21.12
CA ASP A 30 13.70 -15.84 -21.59
C ASP A 30 14.43 -14.66 -20.93
N LYS A 31 13.68 -13.68 -20.39
CA LYS A 31 14.20 -12.55 -19.62
C LYS A 31 14.75 -12.96 -18.27
N LEU A 32 14.33 -14.08 -17.69
CA LEU A 32 14.72 -14.51 -16.35
C LEU A 32 15.94 -15.44 -16.40
N VAL A 33 17.02 -15.00 -15.76
CA VAL A 33 18.28 -15.73 -15.64
C VAL A 33 18.57 -15.99 -14.17
N TYR A 34 18.79 -17.25 -13.80
CA TYR A 34 19.18 -17.65 -12.46
C TYR A 34 20.70 -17.60 -12.32
N ILE A 35 21.17 -16.86 -11.32
CA ILE A 35 22.61 -16.67 -11.05
C ILE A 35 22.98 -17.29 -9.69
N PRO A 36 24.25 -17.68 -9.47
CA PRO A 36 24.67 -18.26 -8.20
C PRO A 36 24.71 -17.24 -7.06
N GLU A 37 24.62 -17.75 -5.84
CA GLU A 37 24.50 -17.00 -4.59
C GLU A 37 25.64 -16.00 -4.32
N HIS A 38 26.82 -16.24 -4.90
CA HIS A 38 28.02 -15.41 -4.79
C HIS A 38 28.33 -14.59 -6.05
N ALA A 39 27.38 -14.53 -7.01
CA ALA A 39 27.54 -13.75 -8.22
C ALA A 39 27.72 -12.25 -7.93
N LYS A 40 28.58 -11.59 -8.73
CA LYS A 40 28.89 -10.16 -8.63
C LYS A 40 28.58 -9.48 -9.95
N ALA A 41 27.58 -8.62 -9.96
CA ALA A 41 27.27 -7.78 -11.11
C ALA A 41 28.09 -6.49 -11.11
N SER A 42 28.62 -6.13 -12.27
CA SER A 42 29.42 -4.94 -12.47
C SER A 42 28.94 -4.17 -13.71
N LEU A 43 28.69 -2.88 -13.52
CA LEU A 43 28.36 -1.95 -14.62
C LEU A 43 29.62 -1.47 -15.37
N TYR A 44 30.82 -1.66 -14.80
CA TYR A 44 32.07 -1.16 -15.39
C TYR A 44 32.48 -1.95 -16.64
N ASP A 45 32.40 -3.27 -16.54
CA ASP A 45 32.66 -4.23 -17.61
C ASP A 45 31.37 -4.88 -18.13
N GLN A 46 30.22 -4.46 -17.59
CA GLN A 46 28.88 -4.90 -18.00
C GLN A 46 28.72 -6.43 -17.95
N LYS A 47 29.16 -7.04 -16.84
CA LYS A 47 29.16 -8.49 -16.65
C LYS A 47 28.67 -8.89 -15.27
N ILE A 48 28.20 -10.13 -15.16
CA ILE A 48 27.96 -10.82 -13.90
C ILE A 48 28.97 -11.94 -13.76
N HIS A 49 29.77 -11.90 -12.71
CA HIS A 49 30.90 -12.81 -12.49
C HIS A 49 30.63 -13.75 -11.31
N TRP A 50 31.09 -15.00 -11.41
CA TRP A 50 31.13 -15.92 -10.29
C TRP A 50 32.26 -16.95 -10.46
N GLN A 51 32.51 -17.73 -9.41
CA GLN A 51 33.40 -18.89 -9.48
C GLN A 51 32.58 -20.17 -9.46
N HIS A 52 32.90 -21.12 -10.31
CA HIS A 52 32.29 -22.45 -10.31
C HIS A 52 33.39 -23.49 -10.53
N HIS A 53 33.50 -24.49 -9.65
CA HIS A 53 34.57 -25.49 -9.67
C HIS A 53 36.00 -24.92 -9.80
N GLY A 54 36.28 -23.79 -9.15
CA GLY A 54 37.59 -23.12 -9.19
C GLY A 54 37.87 -22.33 -10.48
N VAL A 55 36.95 -22.32 -11.45
CA VAL A 55 37.03 -21.55 -12.69
C VAL A 55 36.16 -20.30 -12.56
N GLN A 56 36.66 -19.17 -13.05
CA GLN A 56 35.88 -17.94 -13.14
C GLN A 56 34.98 -17.98 -14.38
N HIS A 57 33.69 -17.72 -14.19
CA HIS A 57 32.70 -17.63 -15.25
C HIS A 57 32.04 -16.25 -15.24
N ASP A 58 31.55 -15.83 -16.40
CA ASP A 58 30.77 -14.60 -16.54
C ASP A 58 29.69 -14.71 -17.62
N ILE A 59 28.65 -13.87 -17.49
CA ILE A 59 27.66 -13.59 -18.53
C ILE A 59 27.47 -12.08 -18.69
N PRO A 60 27.01 -11.61 -19.87
CA PRO A 60 26.66 -10.21 -20.07
C PRO A 60 25.56 -9.72 -19.12
N LEU A 61 25.68 -8.47 -18.66
CA LEU A 61 24.66 -7.75 -17.90
C LEU A 61 23.82 -6.88 -18.85
N GLU A 62 22.56 -7.27 -19.09
CA GLU A 62 21.71 -6.68 -20.11
C GLU A 62 20.48 -5.95 -19.52
N PRO A 63 20.03 -4.84 -20.12
CA PRO A 63 18.98 -3.99 -19.56
C PRO A 63 17.56 -4.56 -19.63
N ASN A 64 17.34 -5.64 -20.39
CA ASN A 64 16.04 -6.31 -20.54
C ASN A 64 16.00 -7.69 -19.87
N LYS A 65 17.05 -8.05 -19.12
CA LYS A 65 17.12 -9.30 -18.37
C LYS A 65 16.93 -9.05 -16.87
N VAL A 66 16.39 -10.05 -16.19
CA VAL A 66 16.26 -10.11 -14.73
C VAL A 66 17.12 -11.24 -14.21
N TYR A 67 18.08 -10.91 -13.38
CA TYR A 67 19.00 -11.88 -12.80
C TYR A 67 18.55 -12.20 -11.37
N MET A 68 18.21 -13.46 -11.12
CA MET A 68 17.63 -13.91 -9.84
C MET A 68 18.61 -14.81 -9.10
N ALA A 69 18.98 -14.42 -7.89
CA ALA A 69 19.78 -15.24 -6.99
C ALA A 69 18.90 -16.33 -6.31
N PRO A 70 19.50 -17.38 -5.72
CA PRO A 70 18.75 -18.46 -5.05
C PRO A 70 17.88 -18.02 -3.87
N SER A 71 18.12 -16.82 -3.36
CA SER A 71 17.29 -16.16 -2.36
C SER A 71 15.99 -15.57 -2.91
N GLY A 72 15.75 -15.65 -4.21
CA GLY A 72 14.69 -14.93 -4.91
C GLY A 72 15.05 -13.46 -5.19
N TYR A 73 16.17 -12.94 -4.66
CA TYR A 73 16.58 -11.56 -4.90
C TYR A 73 16.82 -11.32 -6.39
N ARG A 74 16.17 -10.29 -6.94
CA ARG A 74 16.24 -9.93 -8.37
C ARG A 74 17.16 -8.74 -8.56
N LEU A 75 17.90 -8.76 -9.65
CA LEU A 75 18.80 -7.70 -10.10
C LEU A 75 18.49 -7.33 -11.55
N GLN A 76 18.39 -6.03 -11.82
CA GLN A 76 18.15 -5.48 -13.16
C GLN A 76 19.10 -4.31 -13.43
N MET A 77 19.48 -4.13 -14.69
CA MET A 77 20.23 -2.95 -15.14
C MET A 77 19.27 -1.94 -15.75
N GLU A 78 19.17 -0.75 -15.16
CA GLU A 78 18.24 0.29 -15.61
C GLU A 78 18.95 1.60 -15.94
N LYS A 79 18.48 2.27 -16.99
CA LYS A 79 18.90 3.64 -17.30
C LYS A 79 18.27 4.59 -16.29
N HIS A 80 19.06 5.48 -15.72
CA HIS A 80 18.54 6.52 -14.85
C HIS A 80 17.60 7.43 -15.67
N PRO A 81 16.39 7.74 -15.17
CA PRO A 81 15.37 8.45 -15.97
C PRO A 81 15.84 9.83 -16.45
N SER A 82 16.63 10.52 -15.62
CA SER A 82 17.00 11.93 -15.85
C SER A 82 18.50 12.18 -15.81
N ALA A 83 19.33 11.13 -15.86
CA ALA A 83 20.78 11.26 -15.86
C ALA A 83 21.39 10.34 -16.92
N PRO A 84 22.50 10.74 -17.58
CA PRO A 84 23.19 9.89 -18.54
C PRO A 84 24.03 8.82 -17.80
N SER A 85 23.38 7.95 -17.05
CA SER A 85 24.00 6.88 -16.27
C SER A 85 23.08 5.67 -16.18
N TRP A 86 23.69 4.50 -16.08
CA TRP A 86 23.01 3.25 -15.76
C TRP A 86 23.21 2.90 -14.29
N ARG A 87 22.28 2.14 -13.73
CA ARG A 87 22.30 1.68 -12.33
C ARG A 87 21.81 0.24 -12.24
N LEU A 88 22.20 -0.42 -11.16
CA LEU A 88 21.63 -1.70 -10.75
C LEU A 88 20.43 -1.44 -9.84
N ILE A 89 19.31 -2.09 -10.13
CA ILE A 89 18.11 -2.12 -9.28
C ILE A 89 18.00 -3.51 -8.69
N GLY A 90 17.89 -3.55 -7.36
CA GLY A 90 17.75 -4.78 -6.60
C GLY A 90 16.37 -4.87 -5.94
N SER A 91 15.70 -6.01 -6.09
CA SER A 91 14.39 -6.27 -5.47
C SER A 91 14.47 -7.49 -4.56
N SER A 92 13.96 -7.37 -3.34
CA SER A 92 13.85 -8.48 -2.40
C SER A 92 13.01 -9.64 -2.95
N GLY A 93 13.28 -10.84 -2.43
CA GLY A 93 12.65 -12.08 -2.87
C GLY A 93 11.15 -12.18 -2.56
N ASP A 94 10.70 -11.52 -1.50
CA ASP A 94 9.31 -11.52 -1.04
C ASP A 94 8.78 -10.08 -0.92
N GLY A 95 7.46 -9.96 -1.01
CA GLY A 95 6.73 -8.71 -0.90
C GLY A 95 5.76 -8.70 0.28
N ILE A 96 4.94 -7.66 0.34
CA ILE A 96 3.82 -7.58 1.28
C ILE A 96 2.54 -7.26 0.50
N VAL A 97 1.42 -7.77 0.98
CA VAL A 97 0.10 -7.38 0.45
C VAL A 97 -0.45 -6.27 1.35
N CYS A 98 -0.51 -5.06 0.81
CA CYS A 98 -1.18 -3.93 1.43
C CYS A 98 -2.62 -3.84 0.91
N HIS A 99 -3.59 -3.91 1.82
CA HIS A 99 -5.02 -3.84 1.53
C HIS A 99 -5.56 -2.48 1.96
N LYS A 100 -6.29 -1.77 1.10
CA LYS A 100 -6.84 -0.42 1.37
C LYS A 100 -8.37 -0.41 1.27
N PRO A 101 -9.07 -0.98 2.26
CA PRO A 101 -10.53 -1.05 2.25
C PRO A 101 -11.18 0.26 2.71
N CYS A 102 -12.51 0.31 2.68
CA CYS A 102 -13.34 1.33 3.37
C CYS A 102 -12.85 2.77 3.14
N THR A 103 -12.42 3.07 1.91
CA THR A 103 -11.74 4.33 1.57
C THR A 103 -12.68 5.17 0.73
N VAL A 104 -13.15 6.28 1.30
CA VAL A 104 -14.08 7.20 0.64
C VAL A 104 -13.49 7.76 -0.66
N SER A 105 -14.35 8.28 -1.53
CA SER A 105 -13.95 8.91 -2.79
C SER A 105 -12.91 10.02 -2.56
N GLY A 106 -11.72 9.84 -3.14
CA GLY A 106 -10.57 10.75 -2.98
C GLY A 106 -9.75 10.51 -1.70
N GLY A 107 -9.99 9.43 -0.96
CA GLY A 107 -9.12 8.93 0.12
C GLY A 107 -7.90 8.14 -0.41
N GLY A 108 -7.77 8.02 -1.73
CA GLY A 108 -6.58 7.47 -2.36
C GLY A 108 -6.56 5.93 -2.45
N LYS A 109 -7.68 5.30 -2.81
CA LYS A 109 -7.81 3.82 -2.86
C LYS A 109 -6.85 3.20 -3.89
N SER A 110 -6.91 3.64 -5.15
CA SER A 110 -6.13 3.07 -6.26
C SER A 110 -4.64 3.47 -6.21
N GLU A 111 -4.32 4.57 -5.51
CA GLU A 111 -2.98 5.12 -5.28
C GLU A 111 -2.05 4.11 -4.61
N ILE A 112 -2.59 3.14 -3.85
CA ILE A 112 -1.83 2.06 -3.24
C ILE A 112 -1.04 1.25 -4.30
N SER A 113 -1.64 1.06 -5.47
CA SER A 113 -1.12 0.21 -6.56
C SER A 113 -0.39 0.99 -7.66
N LYS A 114 -0.63 2.31 -7.76
CA LYS A 114 0.06 3.19 -8.70
C LYS A 114 1.57 3.27 -8.40
N SER A 115 2.36 3.48 -9.45
CA SER A 115 3.82 3.59 -9.37
C SER A 115 4.25 4.91 -8.74
N LEU A 116 5.12 4.88 -7.70
CA LEU A 116 5.73 6.10 -7.17
C LEU A 116 6.67 6.75 -8.20
N ARG A 117 7.20 5.97 -9.15
CA ARG A 117 8.24 6.41 -10.10
C ARG A 117 7.83 7.66 -10.90
N ASP A 118 6.55 7.77 -11.26
CA ASP A 118 6.05 8.90 -12.04
C ASP A 118 5.93 10.20 -11.24
N TYR A 119 5.89 10.10 -9.92
CA TYR A 119 5.84 11.23 -8.98
C TYR A 119 7.23 11.62 -8.45
N MET A 120 8.28 10.86 -8.79
CA MET A 120 9.66 11.18 -8.41
C MET A 120 10.22 12.32 -9.27
N LEU A 121 10.73 13.35 -8.61
CA LEU A 121 11.33 14.52 -9.24
C LEU A 121 12.84 14.35 -9.36
N SER A 122 13.40 14.92 -10.41
CA SER A 122 14.85 14.95 -10.65
C SER A 122 15.37 16.38 -10.52
N GLY A 123 16.38 16.58 -9.68
CA GLY A 123 16.91 17.90 -9.40
C GLY A 123 18.40 17.90 -9.06
N PRO A 124 19.04 19.08 -9.01
CA PRO A 124 20.45 19.20 -8.66
C PRO A 124 20.70 18.90 -7.18
N ILE A 125 21.95 18.57 -6.85
CA ILE A 125 22.40 18.57 -5.45
C ILE A 125 22.86 19.98 -5.10
N PHE A 126 22.21 20.60 -4.12
CA PHE A 126 22.44 22.00 -3.79
C PHE A 126 23.66 22.22 -2.89
N VAL A 127 24.42 23.28 -3.21
CA VAL A 127 25.52 23.84 -2.43
C VAL A 127 25.15 25.26 -2.03
N HIS A 128 25.31 25.63 -0.76
CA HIS A 128 25.04 27.00 -0.32
C HIS A 128 26.26 27.88 -0.51
N LYS A 129 27.42 27.48 0.03
CA LYS A 129 28.71 28.16 -0.14
C LYS A 129 29.80 27.11 -0.20
N LEU A 130 30.35 26.88 -1.40
CA LEU A 130 31.23 25.74 -1.68
C LEU A 130 32.31 25.52 -0.62
N GLU A 131 33.16 26.52 -0.39
CA GLU A 131 34.28 26.41 0.56
C GLU A 131 33.82 26.11 2.00
N ARG A 132 32.74 26.77 2.45
CA ARG A 132 32.20 26.56 3.80
C ARG A 132 31.57 25.18 3.94
N ASP A 133 30.85 24.75 2.92
CA ASP A 133 30.20 23.44 2.91
C ASP A 133 31.24 22.32 2.80
N PHE A 134 32.30 22.52 2.01
CA PHE A 134 33.43 21.60 1.90
C PHE A 134 34.24 21.50 3.19
N ALA A 135 34.38 22.60 3.94
CA ALA A 135 35.00 22.56 5.27
C ALA A 135 34.20 21.69 6.25
N LYS A 136 32.86 21.80 6.23
CA LYS A 136 31.98 20.93 7.03
C LYS A 136 32.06 19.47 6.61
N LEU A 137 32.17 19.20 5.30
CA LEU A 137 32.33 17.84 4.78
C LEU A 137 33.68 17.22 5.19
N ASP A 138 34.77 18.00 5.23
CA ASP A 138 36.06 17.53 5.77
C ASP A 138 35.94 17.13 7.24
N GLU A 139 35.29 17.95 8.08
CA GLU A 139 35.02 17.60 9.47
C GLU A 139 34.24 16.28 9.55
N LEU A 140 33.19 16.15 8.74
CA LEU A 140 32.35 14.96 8.68
C LEU A 140 33.14 13.71 8.27
N PHE A 141 34.01 13.80 7.27
CA PHE A 141 34.75 12.65 6.75
C PHE A 141 35.94 12.25 7.61
N SER A 142 36.52 13.21 8.36
CA SER A 142 37.66 12.98 9.24
C SER A 142 37.28 12.65 10.69
N LYS A 143 36.03 12.90 11.12
CA LYS A 143 35.54 12.62 12.48
C LYS A 143 35.77 11.17 12.90
N ASP A 144 36.23 10.96 14.14
CA ASP A 144 36.22 9.65 14.75
C ASP A 144 34.80 9.29 15.22
N TYR A 145 34.24 8.26 14.59
CA TYR A 145 32.92 7.75 14.91
C TYR A 145 32.93 6.65 15.97
N SER A 146 34.09 6.20 16.45
CA SER A 146 34.19 5.14 17.46
C SER A 146 33.52 5.54 18.79
N VAL A 147 33.60 6.82 19.13
CA VAL A 147 33.12 7.42 20.39
C VAL A 147 31.62 7.68 20.46
N ARG A 148 30.87 7.41 19.38
CA ARG A 148 29.44 7.79 19.30
C ARG A 148 28.51 6.98 20.20
N TRP A 149 28.91 5.78 20.61
CA TRP A 149 28.01 4.85 21.31
C TRP A 149 27.92 5.17 22.78
N ARG A 150 26.71 5.08 23.35
CA ARG A 150 26.56 5.05 24.80
C ARG A 150 27.21 3.80 25.38
N GLU A 151 27.69 3.90 26.62
CA GLU A 151 28.34 2.78 27.29
C GLU A 151 27.38 1.61 27.56
N ASP A 152 26.11 1.90 27.82
CA ASP A 152 25.03 0.95 28.07
C ASP A 152 24.41 0.37 26.79
N SER A 153 24.90 0.76 25.61
CA SER A 153 24.36 0.25 24.35
C SER A 153 24.76 -1.21 24.12
N LEU A 154 23.75 -2.09 24.04
CA LEU A 154 23.92 -3.52 23.71
C LEU A 154 24.54 -3.75 22.32
N ASP A 155 24.42 -2.78 21.42
CA ASP A 155 24.92 -2.84 20.04
C ASP A 155 26.34 -2.24 19.89
N LYS A 156 26.96 -1.79 20.99
CA LYS A 156 28.30 -1.17 20.98
C LYS A 156 29.35 -2.17 20.48
N PRO A 157 30.00 -1.92 19.34
CA PRO A 157 31.06 -2.79 18.82
C PRO A 157 32.31 -2.71 19.70
N ASP A 158 32.99 -3.84 19.85
CA ASP A 158 34.33 -3.88 20.43
C ASP A 158 35.37 -3.39 19.41
N TYR A 159 35.70 -2.10 19.47
CA TYR A 159 36.65 -1.49 18.55
C TYR A 159 38.10 -1.92 18.79
N SER A 160 38.41 -2.61 19.90
CA SER A 160 39.73 -3.23 20.11
C SER A 160 39.94 -4.43 19.18
N LYS A 161 38.85 -5.13 18.82
CA LYS A 161 38.87 -6.27 17.89
C LYS A 161 38.68 -5.87 16.43
N ARG A 162 38.03 -4.73 16.19
CA ARG A 162 37.75 -4.23 14.83
C ARG A 162 37.67 -2.72 14.83
N ALA A 163 38.65 -2.06 14.23
CA ALA A 163 38.65 -0.60 14.09
C ALA A 163 37.36 -0.08 13.41
N SER A 164 36.91 1.11 13.84
CA SER A 164 35.82 1.81 13.18
C SER A 164 36.24 2.15 11.74
N ARG A 165 35.45 1.73 10.76
CA ARG A 165 35.71 2.07 9.35
C ARG A 165 35.61 3.60 9.16
N PRO A 166 36.49 4.26 8.39
CA PRO A 166 36.29 5.65 7.97
C PRO A 166 35.01 5.81 7.15
N LEU A 167 34.48 7.04 7.05
CA LEU A 167 33.22 7.29 6.31
C LEU A 167 33.36 6.95 4.82
N LEU A 168 34.41 7.42 4.15
CA LEU A 168 34.65 7.20 2.73
C LEU A 168 35.21 5.81 2.38
N SER A 169 35.59 4.98 3.37
CA SER A 169 36.14 3.63 3.15
C SER A 169 35.25 2.76 2.24
N PRO A 170 35.80 2.07 1.22
CA PRO A 170 35.01 1.21 0.32
C PRO A 170 34.38 0.01 1.06
N GLN A 171 34.91 -0.36 2.22
CA GLN A 171 34.34 -1.38 3.11
C GLN A 171 33.15 -0.87 3.93
N ARG A 172 32.80 0.43 3.87
CA ARG A 172 31.62 1.02 4.48
C ARG A 172 30.59 1.35 3.39
N SER A 173 29.43 0.69 3.42
CA SER A 173 28.36 0.92 2.44
C SER A 173 27.67 2.27 2.65
N LEU A 174 27.03 2.80 1.61
CA LEU A 174 26.26 4.05 1.68
C LEU A 174 25.15 3.98 2.73
N GLY A 175 24.37 2.89 2.76
CA GLY A 175 23.35 2.69 3.79
C GLY A 175 23.90 2.70 5.22
N SER A 176 25.12 2.22 5.44
CA SER A 176 25.77 2.31 6.75
C SER A 176 26.26 3.71 7.12
N VAL A 177 26.61 4.55 6.13
CA VAL A 177 26.89 5.98 6.33
C VAL A 177 25.62 6.73 6.68
N ILE A 178 24.50 6.44 6.01
CA ILE A 178 23.19 7.03 6.34
C ILE A 178 22.82 6.67 7.79
N LYS A 179 22.92 5.37 8.18
CA LYS A 179 22.67 4.94 9.56
C LYS A 179 23.57 5.67 10.57
N LEU A 180 24.85 5.84 10.24
CA LEU A 180 25.83 6.51 11.11
C LEU A 180 25.49 7.99 11.36
N LEU A 181 24.92 8.64 10.35
CA LEU A 181 24.55 10.05 10.36
C LEU A 181 23.06 10.27 10.68
N THR A 182 22.36 9.20 11.08
CA THR A 182 20.97 9.28 11.57
C THR A 182 20.99 9.19 13.10
N PRO A 183 20.40 10.16 13.81
CA PRO A 183 20.32 10.11 15.27
C PRO A 183 19.73 8.78 15.81
N SER A 184 20.34 8.20 16.85
CA SER A 184 19.93 6.91 17.44
C SER A 184 19.95 6.95 18.97
N ARG A 185 19.07 6.16 19.62
CA ARG A 185 19.09 5.95 21.08
C ARG A 185 20.37 5.28 21.58
N ASP A 186 21.05 4.56 20.69
CA ASP A 186 22.29 3.87 21.00
C ASP A 186 23.49 4.82 21.00
N TYR A 187 23.29 6.06 20.54
CA TYR A 187 24.33 7.10 20.48
C TYR A 187 24.25 8.05 21.66
N THR A 188 25.38 8.64 22.01
CA THR A 188 25.46 9.64 23.08
C THR A 188 24.59 10.85 22.75
N ASP A 189 24.11 11.52 23.80
CA ASP A 189 23.25 12.69 23.66
C ASP A 189 23.98 13.83 22.93
N ASP A 190 25.29 14.01 23.21
CA ASP A 190 26.16 14.94 22.50
C ASP A 190 26.29 14.64 21.00
N TYR A 191 26.45 13.35 20.63
CA TYR A 191 26.55 12.97 19.22
C TYR A 191 25.23 13.23 18.48
N ASN A 192 24.10 12.91 19.12
CA ASN A 192 22.78 13.21 18.58
C ASN A 192 22.51 14.72 18.48
N ALA A 193 23.00 15.53 19.41
CA ALA A 193 22.91 16.99 19.35
C ALA A 193 23.74 17.54 18.18
N TRP A 194 24.99 17.10 18.03
CA TRP A 194 25.84 17.48 16.90
C TRP A 194 25.21 17.12 15.55
N LEU A 195 24.62 15.93 15.40
CA LEU A 195 23.91 15.56 14.16
C LEU A 195 22.76 16.50 13.82
N LYS A 196 22.08 17.10 14.80
CA LYS A 196 20.98 18.06 14.56
C LYS A 196 21.47 19.42 14.06
N GLU A 197 22.72 19.78 14.32
CA GLU A 197 23.32 21.04 13.87
C GLU A 197 23.77 20.98 12.39
N ILE A 198 23.91 19.78 11.83
CA ILE A 198 24.34 19.58 10.45
C ILE A 198 23.20 19.95 9.49
N PRO A 199 23.41 20.91 8.56
CA PRO A 199 22.40 21.26 7.58
C PRO A 199 22.08 20.11 6.63
N GLY A 200 20.81 20.00 6.21
CA GLY A 200 20.33 18.94 5.30
C GLY A 200 21.08 18.86 3.96
N SER A 201 21.58 19.99 3.46
CA SER A 201 22.40 20.06 2.24
C SER A 201 23.75 19.35 2.42
N ILE A 202 24.35 19.41 3.61
CA ILE A 202 25.62 18.72 3.91
C ILE A 202 25.41 17.20 3.87
N TYR A 203 24.30 16.68 4.40
CA TYR A 203 23.99 15.25 4.29
C TYR A 203 23.84 14.81 2.83
N ALA A 204 23.09 15.56 2.02
CA ALA A 204 22.93 15.26 0.59
C ALA A 204 24.29 15.21 -0.15
N MET A 205 25.18 16.15 0.14
CA MET A 205 26.55 16.18 -0.41
C MET A 205 27.41 15.03 0.11
N ALA A 206 27.35 14.74 1.41
CA ALA A 206 28.12 13.65 2.01
C ALA A 206 27.77 12.30 1.39
N PHE A 207 26.48 12.04 1.17
CA PHE A 207 25.99 10.80 0.58
C PHE A 207 26.34 10.68 -0.91
N ILE A 208 26.27 11.78 -1.68
CA ILE A 208 26.66 11.74 -3.09
C ILE A 208 28.17 11.58 -3.24
N ILE A 209 28.99 12.28 -2.45
CA ILE A 209 30.45 12.13 -2.44
C ILE A 209 30.81 10.70 -2.07
N LYS A 210 30.19 10.14 -1.02
CA LYS A 210 30.38 8.74 -0.62
C LYS A 210 30.10 7.76 -1.77
N ARG A 211 29.04 8.01 -2.56
CA ARG A 211 28.66 7.16 -3.69
C ARG A 211 29.71 7.16 -4.81
N PHE A 212 30.33 8.31 -5.08
CA PHE A 212 31.34 8.43 -6.13
C PHE A 212 32.76 8.16 -5.65
N SER A 213 33.01 8.19 -4.33
CA SER A 213 34.32 7.99 -3.72
C SER A 213 34.97 6.70 -4.20
N LYS A 214 36.18 6.83 -4.74
CA LYS A 214 37.00 5.69 -5.16
C LYS A 214 38.17 5.46 -4.20
N PRO A 215 38.62 4.21 -4.02
CA PRO A 215 39.81 3.90 -3.23
C PRO A 215 41.05 4.70 -3.67
N GLU A 216 41.22 4.87 -4.99
CA GLU A 216 42.39 5.56 -5.57
C GLU A 216 42.50 7.04 -5.17
N TRP A 217 41.42 7.67 -4.70
CA TRP A 217 41.43 9.08 -4.30
C TRP A 217 42.16 9.31 -2.98
N ASN A 218 42.40 8.26 -2.17
CA ASN A 218 43.10 8.35 -0.88
C ASN A 218 42.54 9.44 0.06
N GLY A 219 41.23 9.73 -0.03
CA GLY A 219 40.56 10.77 0.75
C GLY A 219 40.58 12.16 0.13
N ASP A 220 41.27 12.38 -0.99
CA ASP A 220 41.27 13.64 -1.74
C ASP A 220 40.05 13.75 -2.67
N TRP A 221 38.87 13.84 -2.07
CA TRP A 221 37.61 13.91 -2.79
C TRP A 221 37.36 15.31 -3.39
N ARG A 222 37.89 16.39 -2.79
CA ARG A 222 37.55 17.78 -3.12
C ARG A 222 37.80 18.13 -4.58
N GLN A 223 38.93 17.74 -5.14
CA GLN A 223 39.31 18.04 -6.52
C GLN A 223 38.33 17.48 -7.58
N HIS A 224 37.50 16.51 -7.19
CA HIS A 224 36.55 15.87 -8.07
C HIS A 224 35.18 16.57 -8.11
N PHE A 225 34.92 17.48 -7.16
CA PHE A 225 33.63 18.18 -7.04
C PHE A 225 33.78 19.69 -7.14
N SER A 226 32.86 20.32 -7.85
CA SER A 226 32.90 21.75 -8.12
C SER A 226 31.50 22.33 -8.28
N VAL A 227 31.41 23.65 -8.50
CA VAL A 227 30.23 24.35 -8.99
C VAL A 227 30.62 25.17 -10.22
N ASP A 228 29.66 25.51 -11.06
CA ASP A 228 29.91 26.47 -12.14
C ASP A 228 30.19 27.87 -11.59
N VAL A 229 30.90 28.70 -12.34
CA VAL A 229 30.93 30.14 -12.12
C VAL A 229 29.90 30.78 -13.05
N ILE A 230 28.82 31.30 -12.49
CA ILE A 230 27.69 31.88 -13.21
C ILE A 230 27.75 33.40 -13.02
N ASN A 231 27.93 34.15 -14.11
CA ASN A 231 28.04 35.61 -14.08
C ASN A 231 29.11 36.14 -13.11
N GLY A 232 30.21 35.39 -12.92
CA GLY A 232 31.31 35.74 -12.01
C GLY A 232 31.13 35.26 -10.56
N GLU A 233 29.99 34.66 -10.21
CA GLU A 233 29.74 34.12 -8.87
C GLU A 233 29.70 32.59 -8.86
N PRO A 234 30.16 31.93 -7.78
CA PRO A 234 29.99 30.48 -7.63
C PRO A 234 28.51 30.08 -7.62
N GLY A 235 28.15 29.14 -8.48
CA GLY A 235 26.81 28.58 -8.57
C GLY A 235 26.47 27.66 -7.39
N HIS A 236 25.23 27.17 -7.41
CA HIS A 236 24.64 26.40 -6.31
C HIS A 236 24.38 24.92 -6.63
N GLU A 237 24.83 24.44 -7.79
CA GLU A 237 24.68 23.04 -8.20
C GLU A 237 26.01 22.30 -8.09
N LEU A 238 26.07 21.29 -7.22
CA LEU A 238 27.25 20.44 -7.09
C LEU A 238 27.44 19.62 -8.38
N LYS A 239 28.67 19.62 -8.88
CA LYS A 239 29.12 18.85 -10.03
C LYS A 239 30.17 17.83 -9.64
N PHE A 240 30.27 16.77 -10.42
CA PHE A 240 31.36 15.80 -10.36
C PHE A 240 32.09 15.80 -11.70
N HIS A 241 33.37 16.19 -11.74
CA HIS A 241 34.14 16.36 -12.99
C HIS A 241 33.37 17.14 -14.08
N ASN A 242 32.84 18.31 -13.72
CA ASN A 242 32.03 19.19 -14.58
C ASN A 242 30.68 18.61 -15.05
N ARG A 243 30.34 17.37 -14.66
CA ARG A 243 29.04 16.75 -14.91
C ARG A 243 28.06 17.13 -13.81
N LYS A 244 26.85 17.54 -14.21
CA LYS A 244 25.74 17.78 -13.29
C LYS A 244 25.36 16.49 -12.55
N LEU A 245 25.24 16.59 -11.23
CA LEU A 245 24.71 15.53 -10.38
C LEU A 245 23.19 15.63 -10.32
N VAL A 246 22.53 14.47 -10.29
CA VAL A 246 21.07 14.39 -10.27
C VAL A 246 20.64 13.63 -9.01
N GLY A 247 19.95 14.34 -8.12
CA GLY A 247 19.24 13.77 -6.98
C GLY A 247 17.81 13.40 -7.35
N MET A 248 17.26 12.41 -6.63
CA MET A 248 15.84 12.07 -6.68
C MET A 248 15.13 12.72 -5.50
N TYR A 249 13.96 13.29 -5.76
CA TYR A 249 13.15 13.99 -4.78
C TYR A 249 11.71 13.51 -4.86
N LEU A 250 10.96 13.69 -3.79
CA LEU A 250 9.52 13.50 -3.76
C LEU A 250 8.87 14.75 -3.19
N ARG A 251 7.77 15.20 -3.80
CA ARG A 251 6.90 16.20 -3.18
C ARG A 251 6.13 15.53 -2.04
N VAL A 252 6.10 16.17 -0.88
CA VAL A 252 5.30 15.74 0.26
C VAL A 252 4.53 16.95 0.76
N GLY A 253 3.44 17.25 0.06
CA GLY A 253 2.54 18.35 0.33
C GLY A 253 2.99 19.72 -0.19
N LEU A 254 2.10 20.69 0.00
CA LEU A 254 2.25 22.09 -0.30
C LEU A 254 2.22 22.88 1.02
N ASP A 255 2.91 24.01 1.07
CA ASP A 255 2.77 24.95 2.20
C ASP A 255 1.56 25.89 2.02
N SER A 256 1.36 26.80 2.98
CA SER A 256 0.26 27.77 2.97
C SER A 256 0.28 28.74 1.79
N GLU A 257 1.44 28.93 1.15
CA GLU A 257 1.60 29.70 -0.09
C GLU A 257 1.47 28.82 -1.35
N ARG A 258 1.05 27.56 -1.19
CA ARG A 258 0.95 26.52 -2.23
C ARG A 258 2.27 26.19 -2.92
N ARG A 259 3.40 26.45 -2.26
CA ARG A 259 4.73 26.07 -2.74
C ARG A 259 4.99 24.60 -2.44
N TRP A 260 5.71 23.93 -3.33
CA TRP A 260 6.02 22.52 -3.19
C TRP A 260 7.00 22.27 -2.05
N GLN A 261 6.68 21.33 -1.16
CA GLN A 261 7.61 20.82 -0.16
C GLN A 261 8.31 19.58 -0.72
N THR A 262 9.54 19.74 -1.21
CA THR A 262 10.29 18.67 -1.88
C THR A 262 11.39 18.10 -1.00
N TYR A 263 11.43 16.78 -0.86
CA TYR A 263 12.37 16.08 0.00
C TYR A 263 13.24 15.12 -0.78
N LYS A 264 14.54 15.14 -0.50
CA LYS A 264 15.51 14.29 -1.18
C LYS A 264 15.37 12.83 -0.71
N LEU A 265 15.16 11.94 -1.67
CA LEU A 265 15.17 10.51 -1.47
C LEU A 265 16.61 10.01 -1.30
N ARG A 266 16.73 8.86 -0.62
CA ARG A 266 18.00 8.16 -0.48
C ARG A 266 18.60 7.81 -1.81
N GLN A 267 19.92 7.86 -1.87
CA GLN A 267 20.67 7.50 -3.07
C GLN A 267 20.54 6.03 -3.47
N ASP A 268 20.24 5.16 -2.51
CA ASP A 268 19.96 3.74 -2.70
C ASP A 268 18.46 3.41 -2.68
N PHE A 269 17.58 4.42 -2.75
CA PHE A 269 16.16 4.22 -2.91
C PHE A 269 15.77 4.02 -4.38
N ALA A 270 14.97 3.00 -4.62
CA ALA A 270 14.17 2.81 -5.83
C ALA A 270 12.72 2.53 -5.39
N ALA A 271 11.75 2.98 -6.18
CA ALA A 271 10.34 2.68 -5.94
C ALA A 271 10.11 1.16 -5.93
N ALA A 272 9.17 0.69 -5.11
CA ALA A 272 8.84 -0.72 -5.03
C ALA A 272 8.13 -1.17 -6.32
N ASN A 273 8.45 -2.38 -6.78
CA ASN A 273 7.70 -3.03 -7.84
C ASN A 273 6.37 -3.52 -7.23
N LYS A 274 5.25 -3.04 -7.76
CA LYS A 274 3.90 -3.35 -7.26
C LYS A 274 3.17 -4.24 -8.25
N ILE A 275 2.50 -5.25 -7.73
CA ILE A 275 1.54 -6.07 -8.47
C ILE A 275 0.17 -5.78 -7.87
N GLN A 276 -0.75 -5.31 -8.70
CA GLN A 276 -2.09 -4.99 -8.26
C GLN A 276 -2.88 -6.28 -8.02
N LEU A 277 -3.40 -6.46 -6.80
CA LEU A 277 -4.24 -7.61 -6.42
C LEU A 277 -5.72 -7.23 -6.27
N GLU A 278 -5.99 -5.93 -6.16
CA GLU A 278 -7.30 -5.34 -5.86
C GLU A 278 -7.40 -3.96 -6.53
N ASP A 279 -8.61 -3.52 -6.86
CA ASP A 279 -8.90 -2.12 -7.19
C ASP A 279 -10.26 -1.70 -6.63
N ASP A 280 -11.38 -2.01 -7.30
CA ASP A 280 -12.74 -1.62 -6.87
C ASP A 280 -13.57 -2.77 -6.33
N ILE A 281 -13.72 -3.85 -7.11
CA ILE A 281 -14.54 -4.98 -6.71
C ILE A 281 -13.65 -6.14 -6.26
N THR A 282 -13.52 -6.30 -4.94
CA THR A 282 -12.72 -7.38 -4.33
C THR A 282 -13.59 -8.47 -3.72
N ALA A 283 -13.27 -9.73 -4.04
CA ALA A 283 -13.67 -10.89 -3.24
C ALA A 283 -12.59 -11.19 -2.19
N SER A 284 -12.99 -11.51 -0.96
CA SER A 284 -12.04 -11.88 0.09
C SER A 284 -12.54 -13.03 0.95
N VAL A 285 -11.59 -13.77 1.54
CA VAL A 285 -11.85 -14.89 2.45
C VAL A 285 -10.85 -14.85 3.61
N VAL A 286 -11.31 -15.26 4.80
CA VAL A 286 -10.43 -15.51 5.95
C VAL A 286 -10.28 -17.01 6.13
N VAL A 287 -9.03 -17.46 6.10
CA VAL A 287 -8.66 -18.88 6.09
C VAL A 287 -7.77 -19.16 7.31
N PRO A 288 -8.14 -20.11 8.17
CA PRO A 288 -7.26 -20.61 9.23
C PRO A 288 -5.96 -21.18 8.66
N GLY A 289 -4.83 -20.89 9.30
CA GLY A 289 -3.51 -21.28 8.81
C GLY A 289 -3.29 -22.78 8.72
N ARG A 290 -4.06 -23.59 9.45
CA ARG A 290 -4.08 -25.07 9.30
C ARG A 290 -4.50 -25.57 7.91
N PHE A 291 -5.08 -24.73 7.05
CA PHE A 291 -5.32 -25.06 5.63
C PHE A 291 -4.20 -24.62 4.70
N LEU A 292 -3.20 -23.92 5.23
CA LEU A 292 -2.09 -23.37 4.48
C LEU A 292 -0.84 -24.24 4.72
N HIS A 293 0.04 -24.27 3.73
CA HIS A 293 1.33 -24.95 3.80
C HIS A 293 2.48 -23.94 3.92
N GLY A 294 3.59 -24.35 4.53
CA GLY A 294 4.76 -23.49 4.76
C GLY A 294 4.76 -22.90 6.17
N ASP A 295 5.34 -21.71 6.33
CA ASP A 295 5.59 -21.09 7.63
C ASP A 295 4.35 -20.37 8.23
N PHE A 296 3.14 -20.83 7.90
CA PHE A 296 1.90 -20.28 8.47
C PHE A 296 1.60 -20.92 9.83
N SER A 297 1.22 -20.11 10.80
CA SER A 297 0.76 -20.58 12.11
C SER A 297 -0.58 -21.29 11.98
N THR A 298 -0.71 -22.49 12.55
CA THR A 298 -1.96 -23.27 12.49
C THR A 298 -3.11 -22.61 13.24
N GLU A 299 -2.78 -21.81 14.24
CA GLU A 299 -3.73 -21.13 15.11
C GLU A 299 -4.24 -19.83 14.47
N ASP A 300 -3.41 -19.13 13.69
CA ASP A 300 -3.77 -17.82 13.16
C ASP A 300 -4.72 -17.91 11.95
N SER A 301 -5.38 -16.82 11.62
CA SER A 301 -6.24 -16.72 10.45
C SER A 301 -5.74 -15.64 9.50
N TYR A 302 -5.78 -15.92 8.21
CA TYR A 302 -5.18 -15.09 7.18
C TYR A 302 -6.24 -14.64 6.17
N LYS A 303 -6.24 -13.35 5.84
CA LYS A 303 -7.13 -12.80 4.81
C LYS A 303 -6.47 -12.91 3.44
N PHE A 304 -7.22 -13.42 2.46
CA PHE A 304 -6.84 -13.45 1.05
C PHE A 304 -7.83 -12.63 0.25
N VAL A 305 -7.34 -12.03 -0.83
CA VAL A 305 -8.08 -11.10 -1.69
C VAL A 305 -7.90 -11.51 -3.15
N ALA A 306 -8.93 -11.24 -3.94
CA ALA A 306 -8.88 -11.38 -5.39
C ALA A 306 -9.74 -10.29 -6.03
N ASN A 307 -9.18 -9.58 -7.00
CA ASN A 307 -9.94 -8.68 -7.84
C ASN A 307 -10.92 -9.48 -8.74
N CYS A 308 -12.20 -9.14 -8.66
CA CYS A 308 -13.28 -9.74 -9.44
C CYS A 308 -13.30 -9.27 -10.90
N GLU A 309 -12.64 -8.15 -11.19
CA GLU A 309 -12.71 -7.44 -12.46
C GLU A 309 -11.60 -7.93 -13.40
N TYR A 310 -11.90 -7.93 -14.71
CA TYR A 310 -10.92 -8.16 -15.77
C TYR A 310 -10.34 -6.84 -16.31
N ARG A 311 -11.17 -5.79 -16.36
CA ARG A 311 -10.83 -4.42 -16.73
C ARG A 311 -11.30 -3.46 -15.65
N LEU A 312 -10.56 -2.37 -15.43
CA LEU A 312 -10.79 -1.40 -14.37
C LEU A 312 -11.37 -0.12 -14.97
N PHE A 313 -12.48 0.38 -14.43
CA PHE A 313 -13.16 1.56 -14.97
C PHE A 313 -12.56 2.86 -14.42
N GLN A 314 -11.35 3.16 -14.88
CA GLN A 314 -10.53 4.27 -14.40
C GLN A 314 -11.15 5.64 -14.65
N ARG A 315 -10.94 6.57 -13.71
CA ARG A 315 -11.20 8.01 -13.88
C ARG A 315 -9.87 8.76 -13.87
N PRO A 316 -9.30 9.09 -15.04
CA PRO A 316 -7.98 9.72 -15.10
C PRO A 316 -8.07 11.23 -14.90
N ASP A 317 -8.22 11.65 -13.65
CA ASP A 317 -8.34 13.08 -13.28
C ASP A 317 -7.10 13.90 -13.71
N ASP A 318 -5.91 13.30 -13.65
CA ASP A 318 -4.63 13.97 -13.95
C ASP A 318 -4.31 14.01 -15.46
N ALA A 319 -4.92 13.15 -16.28
CA ALA A 319 -4.58 13.01 -17.70
C ALA A 319 -5.04 14.19 -18.57
N VAL A 320 -5.86 15.09 -18.01
CA VAL A 320 -6.17 16.38 -18.65
C VAL A 320 -4.91 17.24 -18.82
N HIS A 321 -3.92 17.04 -17.95
CA HIS A 321 -2.61 17.66 -18.03
C HIS A 321 -1.68 16.78 -18.88
N ARG A 322 -1.46 17.22 -20.14
CA ARG A 322 -0.65 16.51 -21.14
C ARG A 322 0.69 16.04 -20.57
N GLY A 323 1.00 14.76 -20.73
CA GLY A 323 2.26 14.16 -20.31
C GLY A 323 2.40 13.85 -18.81
N LEU A 324 1.45 14.27 -17.98
CA LEU A 324 1.48 14.03 -16.54
C LEU A 324 1.17 12.56 -16.21
N ASP A 325 0.03 12.06 -16.67
CA ASP A 325 -0.39 10.67 -16.46
C ASP A 325 0.05 9.78 -17.63
N LYS A 326 1.29 9.32 -17.55
CA LYS A 326 1.93 8.50 -18.60
C LYS A 326 1.25 7.14 -18.78
N GLN A 327 0.72 6.57 -17.70
CA GLN A 327 0.03 5.28 -17.78
C GLN A 327 -1.30 5.46 -18.51
N THR A 328 -2.09 6.47 -18.17
CA THR A 328 -3.34 6.73 -18.89
C THR A 328 -3.07 7.04 -20.36
N GLU A 329 -2.08 7.87 -20.70
CA GLU A 329 -1.80 8.17 -22.11
C GLU A 329 -1.32 6.96 -22.90
N LEU A 330 -0.51 6.09 -22.28
CA LEU A 330 -0.14 4.80 -22.85
C LEU A 330 -1.39 3.93 -23.06
N ASP A 331 -2.26 3.82 -22.05
CA ASP A 331 -3.45 2.99 -22.13
C ASP A 331 -4.41 3.49 -23.22
N ILE A 332 -4.74 4.79 -23.24
CA ILE A 332 -5.64 5.40 -24.24
C ILE A 332 -5.11 5.23 -25.67
N SER A 333 -3.77 5.20 -25.85
CA SER A 333 -3.15 5.01 -27.17
C SER A 333 -3.29 3.61 -27.77
N ARG A 334 -3.88 2.66 -27.03
CA ARG A 334 -4.12 1.30 -27.50
C ARG A 334 -5.42 1.19 -28.30
N ASP A 335 -5.45 0.21 -29.19
CA ASP A 335 -6.61 -0.05 -30.07
C ASP A 335 -7.79 -0.77 -29.37
N ASP A 336 -7.59 -1.34 -28.18
CA ASP A 336 -8.55 -2.26 -27.53
C ASP A 336 -9.38 -1.63 -26.38
N ASN A 337 -9.52 -0.30 -26.40
CA ASN A 337 -10.15 0.47 -25.35
C ASN A 337 -11.67 0.59 -25.47
N PHE A 338 -12.32 0.73 -24.31
CA PHE A 338 -13.67 1.27 -24.19
C PHE A 338 -13.59 2.64 -23.53
N PHE A 339 -14.12 3.67 -24.19
CA PHE A 339 -14.11 5.05 -23.70
C PHE A 339 -15.51 5.52 -23.30
N CYS A 340 -15.58 6.38 -22.29
CA CYS A 340 -16.79 7.09 -21.90
C CYS A 340 -16.42 8.51 -21.45
N ASN A 341 -17.24 9.49 -21.80
CA ASN A 341 -17.03 10.91 -21.46
C ASN A 341 -15.71 11.53 -21.97
N PHE A 342 -15.26 11.11 -23.15
CA PHE A 342 -14.24 11.83 -23.95
C PHE A 342 -14.90 12.53 -25.13
N GLU A 343 -14.31 13.63 -25.58
CA GLU A 343 -14.75 14.33 -26.77
C GLU A 343 -14.32 13.53 -28.02
N PRO A 344 -15.24 13.22 -28.96
CA PRO A 344 -14.89 12.56 -30.21
C PRO A 344 -14.26 13.59 -31.16
N LEU A 345 -12.94 13.66 -31.20
CA LEU A 345 -12.22 14.59 -32.07
C LEU A 345 -12.30 14.10 -33.51
N ASP A 346 -12.91 14.90 -34.38
CA ASP A 346 -12.90 14.65 -35.83
C ASP A 346 -11.53 15.00 -36.44
N ARG A 347 -11.42 14.86 -37.76
CA ARG A 347 -10.15 15.10 -38.46
C ARG A 347 -9.67 16.54 -38.36
N GLU A 348 -10.56 17.53 -38.38
CA GLU A 348 -10.15 18.94 -38.30
C GLU A 348 -9.72 19.30 -36.87
N ALA A 349 -10.45 18.81 -35.86
CA ALA A 349 -10.06 18.95 -34.46
C ALA A 349 -8.72 18.25 -34.18
N GLY A 350 -8.53 17.02 -34.69
CA GLY A 350 -7.25 16.29 -34.57
C GLY A 350 -6.08 17.04 -35.22
N LYS A 351 -6.29 17.62 -36.41
CA LYS A 351 -5.26 18.47 -37.07
C LYS A 351 -4.92 19.69 -36.22
N ALA A 352 -5.92 20.35 -35.63
CA ALA A 352 -5.70 21.51 -34.77
C ALA A 352 -4.86 21.15 -33.53
N VAL A 353 -5.11 19.98 -32.93
CA VAL A 353 -4.31 19.48 -31.78
C VAL A 353 -2.85 19.22 -32.18
N VAL A 354 -2.60 18.60 -33.34
CA VAL A 354 -1.23 18.32 -33.82
C VAL A 354 -0.52 19.61 -34.29
N ALA A 355 -1.26 20.57 -34.85
CA ALA A 355 -0.72 21.85 -35.31
C ALA A 355 -0.31 22.79 -34.16
N ASP A 356 -0.88 22.62 -32.97
CA ASP A 356 -0.47 23.32 -31.75
C ASP A 356 0.80 22.70 -31.17
N VAL A 357 1.92 22.87 -31.90
CA VAL A 357 3.21 22.20 -31.66
C VAL A 357 3.69 22.33 -30.20
N LEU A 358 3.50 23.50 -29.59
CA LEU A 358 3.96 23.76 -28.21
C LEU A 358 3.24 22.85 -27.20
N ASN A 359 1.93 22.72 -27.34
CA ASN A 359 1.13 21.87 -26.48
C ASN A 359 1.21 20.40 -26.86
N PHE A 360 1.38 20.11 -28.16
CA PHE A 360 1.50 18.75 -28.67
C PHE A 360 2.76 18.05 -28.14
N ASP A 361 3.89 18.76 -28.04
CA ASP A 361 5.15 18.22 -27.49
C ASP A 361 5.04 17.84 -26.01
N SER A 362 4.04 18.37 -25.29
CA SER A 362 3.78 18.02 -23.90
C SER A 362 3.11 16.65 -23.72
N TYR A 363 2.49 16.08 -24.75
CA TYR A 363 1.98 14.70 -24.68
C TYR A 363 3.13 13.69 -24.59
N THR A 364 2.87 12.53 -24.02
CA THR A 364 3.77 11.38 -24.14
C THR A 364 3.84 10.88 -25.59
N LYS A 365 4.96 10.22 -25.94
CA LYS A 365 5.16 9.64 -27.27
C LYS A 365 4.02 8.72 -27.75
N PRO A 366 3.44 7.83 -26.91
CA PRO A 366 2.29 7.02 -27.33
C PRO A 366 1.09 7.86 -27.77
N MET A 367 0.72 8.89 -27.01
CA MET A 367 -0.38 9.77 -27.36
C MET A 367 -0.07 10.64 -28.60
N GLN A 368 1.16 11.13 -28.73
CA GLN A 368 1.60 11.83 -29.95
C GLN A 368 1.46 10.92 -31.18
N SER A 369 1.90 9.66 -31.07
CA SER A 369 1.82 8.68 -32.17
C SER A 369 0.37 8.39 -32.53
N LEU A 370 -0.50 8.14 -31.55
CA LEU A 370 -1.94 7.93 -31.78
C LEU A 370 -2.57 9.08 -32.59
N LEU A 371 -2.30 10.32 -32.20
CA LEU A 371 -2.87 11.51 -32.84
C LEU A 371 -2.29 11.74 -34.24
N GLN A 372 -1.01 11.46 -34.46
CA GLN A 372 -0.38 11.53 -35.79
C GLN A 372 -0.87 10.43 -36.73
N ASP A 373 -0.95 9.21 -36.25
CA ASP A 373 -1.43 8.04 -37.00
C ASP A 373 -2.91 8.19 -37.37
N PHE A 374 -3.72 8.80 -36.49
CA PHE A 374 -5.11 9.16 -36.79
C PHE A 374 -5.22 10.05 -38.05
N LEU A 375 -4.33 11.03 -38.21
CA LEU A 375 -4.37 11.92 -39.38
C LEU A 375 -4.05 11.20 -40.70
N GLN A 376 -3.41 10.04 -40.64
CA GLN A 376 -3.05 9.21 -41.79
C GLN A 376 -3.98 8.01 -41.99
N SER A 377 -4.83 7.68 -41.01
CA SER A 377 -5.75 6.54 -41.08
C SER A 377 -7.13 6.92 -41.65
N ASP A 378 -7.95 5.90 -41.93
CA ASP A 378 -9.34 6.05 -42.37
C ASP A 378 -10.34 6.23 -41.22
N SER A 379 -9.86 6.30 -39.97
CA SER A 379 -10.71 6.50 -38.80
C SER A 379 -11.44 7.85 -38.86
N SER A 380 -12.71 7.86 -38.44
CA SER A 380 -13.52 9.08 -38.43
C SER A 380 -13.28 9.95 -37.19
N TYR A 381 -12.89 9.33 -36.06
CA TYR A 381 -12.68 10.02 -34.80
C TYR A 381 -11.47 9.47 -34.04
N VAL A 382 -10.93 10.29 -33.14
CA VAL A 382 -9.92 9.92 -32.14
C VAL A 382 -10.28 10.53 -30.79
N VAL A 383 -9.78 9.94 -29.71
CA VAL A 383 -9.87 10.53 -28.36
C VAL A 383 -8.49 10.98 -27.91
N SER A 384 -8.46 12.00 -27.04
CA SER A 384 -7.23 12.52 -26.46
C SER A 384 -7.38 12.60 -24.94
N SER A 385 -6.30 12.29 -24.21
CA SER A 385 -6.26 12.40 -22.75
C SER A 385 -6.67 13.80 -22.24
N ALA A 386 -6.31 14.85 -22.99
CA ALA A 386 -6.58 16.25 -22.62
C ALA A 386 -7.99 16.75 -23.00
N HIS A 387 -8.80 15.94 -23.67
CA HIS A 387 -10.10 16.37 -24.19
C HIS A 387 -11.25 15.50 -23.64
N PRO A 388 -11.60 15.64 -22.34
CA PRO A 388 -12.85 15.12 -21.83
C PRO A 388 -14.05 15.71 -22.59
N ARG A 389 -15.16 14.97 -22.61
CA ARG A 389 -16.42 15.42 -23.22
C ARG A 389 -16.84 16.77 -22.66
N ILE A 390 -17.32 17.65 -23.53
CA ILE A 390 -17.91 18.92 -23.11
C ILE A 390 -19.36 18.71 -22.62
N VAL A 391 -19.64 19.16 -21.40
CA VAL A 391 -20.97 19.15 -20.76
C VAL A 391 -21.24 20.56 -20.25
N ASP A 392 -22.34 21.17 -20.70
CA ASP A 392 -22.71 22.56 -20.36
C ASP A 392 -21.57 23.57 -20.60
N GLY A 393 -20.84 23.39 -21.72
CA GLY A 393 -19.74 24.27 -22.12
C GLY A 393 -18.43 24.08 -21.35
N LYS A 394 -18.32 23.07 -20.48
CA LYS A 394 -17.10 22.78 -19.71
C LYS A 394 -16.66 21.32 -19.89
N PRO A 395 -15.35 21.01 -19.84
CA PRO A 395 -14.88 19.63 -19.81
C PRO A 395 -15.47 18.86 -18.62
N SER A 396 -15.97 17.66 -18.89
CA SER A 396 -16.47 16.75 -17.86
C SER A 396 -15.37 16.45 -16.84
N LYS A 397 -15.73 16.46 -15.56
CA LYS A 397 -14.86 16.01 -14.45
C LYS A 397 -14.90 14.49 -14.23
N ASN A 398 -15.49 13.74 -15.16
CA ASN A 398 -15.62 12.29 -15.08
C ASN A 398 -15.28 11.59 -16.41
N PRO A 399 -14.11 11.86 -17.03
CA PRO A 399 -13.62 11.04 -18.14
C PRO A 399 -13.42 9.60 -17.66
N ARG A 400 -13.70 8.61 -18.52
CA ARG A 400 -13.61 7.19 -18.13
C ARG A 400 -13.08 6.32 -19.27
N TYR A 401 -12.28 5.33 -18.90
CA TYR A 401 -11.89 4.25 -19.81
C TYR A 401 -11.78 2.92 -19.07
N LEU A 402 -11.91 1.80 -19.79
CA LEU A 402 -11.66 0.46 -19.23
C LEU A 402 -10.19 0.06 -19.44
N GLN A 403 -9.39 0.23 -18.41
CA GLN A 403 -8.00 -0.21 -18.37
C GLN A 403 -7.91 -1.73 -18.27
N ASN A 404 -7.10 -2.38 -19.11
CA ASN A 404 -6.75 -3.79 -18.90
C ASN A 404 -5.97 -3.92 -17.58
N ARG A 405 -6.34 -4.90 -16.75
CA ARG A 405 -5.62 -5.15 -15.51
C ARG A 405 -4.10 -5.27 -15.75
N PRO A 406 -3.25 -4.55 -15.00
CA PRO A 406 -1.80 -4.52 -15.24
C PRO A 406 -1.15 -5.90 -15.18
N ASP A 407 -1.60 -6.79 -14.30
CA ASP A 407 -1.09 -8.16 -14.18
C ASP A 407 -1.34 -9.01 -15.43
N LEU A 408 -2.37 -8.67 -16.22
CA LEU A 408 -2.68 -9.32 -17.50
C LEU A 408 -1.96 -8.64 -18.67
N SER A 409 -1.68 -7.34 -18.56
CA SER A 409 -0.96 -6.57 -19.58
C SER A 409 0.55 -6.82 -19.54
N ALA A 410 1.09 -7.15 -18.37
CA ALA A 410 2.49 -7.50 -18.13
C ALA A 410 2.63 -8.85 -17.39
N PRO A 411 2.19 -9.98 -17.98
CA PRO A 411 2.13 -11.28 -17.31
C PRO A 411 3.53 -11.80 -16.91
N GLU A 412 4.56 -11.43 -17.66
CA GLU A 412 5.96 -11.78 -17.35
C GLU A 412 6.45 -11.19 -16.02
N GLU A 413 6.05 -9.95 -15.70
CA GLU A 413 6.45 -9.30 -14.45
C GLU A 413 5.86 -10.03 -13.24
N SER A 414 4.59 -10.40 -13.35
CA SER A 414 3.89 -11.23 -12.37
C SER A 414 4.54 -12.60 -12.24
N TYR A 415 4.84 -13.27 -13.37
CA TYR A 415 5.54 -14.55 -13.37
C TYR A 415 6.89 -14.48 -12.64
N ILE A 416 7.73 -13.51 -12.97
CA ILE A 416 9.05 -13.33 -12.35
C ILE A 416 8.92 -13.04 -10.85
N ALA A 417 7.95 -12.21 -10.44
CA ALA A 417 7.72 -11.94 -9.02
C ALA A 417 7.24 -13.18 -8.25
N MET A 418 6.40 -14.02 -8.86
CA MET A 418 5.98 -15.27 -8.22
C MET A 418 7.13 -16.27 -8.10
N ARG A 419 8.02 -16.37 -9.11
CA ARG A 419 9.25 -17.17 -9.00
C ARG A 419 10.16 -16.67 -7.89
N SER A 420 10.30 -15.34 -7.75
CA SER A 420 11.04 -14.70 -6.67
C SER A 420 10.51 -15.14 -5.29
N VAL A 421 9.19 -15.08 -5.08
CA VAL A 421 8.55 -15.48 -3.81
C VAL A 421 8.76 -16.97 -3.54
N ALA A 422 8.59 -17.83 -4.54
CA ALA A 422 8.78 -19.27 -4.40
C ALA A 422 10.21 -19.63 -3.97
N LEU A 423 11.22 -19.02 -4.60
CA LEU A 423 12.63 -19.23 -4.25
C LEU A 423 12.94 -18.69 -2.85
N PHE A 424 12.46 -17.49 -2.52
CA PHE A 424 12.66 -16.87 -1.21
C PHE A 424 12.15 -17.76 -0.09
N ARG A 425 10.92 -18.26 -0.22
CA ARG A 425 10.22 -19.09 0.77
C ARG A 425 10.58 -20.57 0.72
N GLY A 426 11.39 -21.02 -0.23
CA GLY A 426 11.79 -22.42 -0.31
C GLY A 426 10.68 -23.38 -0.75
N LEU A 427 9.67 -22.90 -1.48
CA LEU A 427 8.50 -23.70 -1.85
C LEU A 427 8.85 -24.77 -2.87
N ALA A 428 8.14 -25.91 -2.88
CA ALA A 428 8.26 -26.90 -3.96
C ALA A 428 7.81 -26.30 -5.30
N ALA A 429 8.34 -26.81 -6.43
CA ALA A 429 8.14 -26.23 -7.77
C ALA A 429 6.67 -25.94 -8.14
N ASN A 430 5.77 -26.84 -7.71
CA ASN A 430 4.33 -26.79 -7.99
C ASN A 430 3.47 -26.44 -6.77
N ALA A 431 4.09 -25.99 -5.67
CA ALA A 431 3.35 -25.57 -4.50
C ALA A 431 2.62 -24.23 -4.77
N PRO A 432 1.39 -24.06 -4.27
CA PRO A 432 0.68 -22.79 -4.37
C PRO A 432 1.43 -21.69 -3.60
N ILE A 433 1.45 -20.49 -4.17
CA ILE A 433 2.03 -19.30 -3.53
C ILE A 433 0.91 -18.54 -2.84
N HIS A 434 0.84 -18.66 -1.51
CA HIS A 434 -0.15 -17.96 -0.70
C HIS A 434 0.33 -16.54 -0.35
N LEU A 435 -0.42 -15.51 -0.76
CA LEU A 435 -0.13 -14.10 -0.50
C LEU A 435 -1.22 -13.49 0.39
N PRO A 436 -1.18 -13.69 1.71
CA PRO A 436 -2.18 -13.09 2.59
C PRO A 436 -1.96 -11.59 2.75
N VAL A 437 -3.06 -10.87 2.97
CA VAL A 437 -3.05 -9.48 3.42
C VAL A 437 -2.17 -9.36 4.66
N SER A 438 -1.23 -8.42 4.62
CA SER A 438 -0.24 -8.20 5.68
C SER A 438 -0.32 -6.81 6.30
N ALA A 439 -1.15 -5.91 5.75
CA ALA A 439 -1.40 -4.58 6.26
C ALA A 439 -2.76 -4.08 5.78
N VAL A 440 -3.53 -3.46 6.69
CA VAL A 440 -4.80 -2.78 6.38
C VAL A 440 -4.57 -1.27 6.52
N LEU A 441 -4.63 -0.56 5.38
CA LEU A 441 -4.20 0.83 5.21
C LEU A 441 -5.31 1.68 4.59
N SER A 442 -6.42 1.85 5.29
CA SER A 442 -7.58 2.60 4.80
C SER A 442 -7.21 4.06 4.50
N GLY A 443 -7.93 4.70 3.60
CA GLY A 443 -7.69 6.09 3.18
C GLY A 443 -8.79 7.02 3.65
N ARG A 444 -8.42 8.21 4.08
CA ARG A 444 -9.36 9.28 4.44
C ARG A 444 -9.20 10.46 3.50
N ARG A 445 -10.32 11.00 3.04
CA ARG A 445 -10.33 12.29 2.34
C ARG A 445 -10.60 13.40 3.35
N ASN A 446 -9.54 14.11 3.69
CA ASN A 446 -9.58 15.24 4.59
C ASN A 446 -9.81 16.54 3.80
N ASN A 447 -10.54 17.47 4.42
CA ASN A 447 -10.71 18.83 3.93
C ASN A 447 -10.51 19.81 5.09
N PRO A 448 -9.94 21.00 4.82
CA PRO A 448 -9.87 22.07 5.80
C PRO A 448 -11.27 22.64 6.04
N PRO A 449 -11.46 23.43 7.12
CA PRO A 449 -12.67 24.21 7.30
C PRO A 449 -12.76 25.32 6.23
N ASP A 450 -13.96 25.62 5.75
CA ASP A 450 -14.28 26.76 4.90
C ASP A 450 -15.49 27.48 5.50
N LYS A 451 -15.21 28.55 6.26
CA LYS A 451 -16.25 29.31 6.98
C LYS A 451 -17.19 30.04 6.01
N GLU A 452 -16.73 30.44 4.82
CA GLU A 452 -17.55 31.15 3.83
C GLU A 452 -18.57 30.21 3.18
N MET A 453 -18.15 28.97 2.89
CA MET A 453 -19.00 27.94 2.29
C MET A 453 -19.74 27.07 3.32
N GLY A 454 -19.56 27.35 4.62
CA GLY A 454 -20.16 26.57 5.71
C GLY A 454 -19.65 25.13 5.80
N ILE A 455 -18.44 24.85 5.31
CA ILE A 455 -17.84 23.51 5.33
C ILE A 455 -17.03 23.36 6.62
N ARG A 456 -17.38 22.35 7.43
CA ARG A 456 -16.63 22.00 8.64
C ARG A 456 -15.42 21.12 8.32
N SER A 457 -14.42 21.17 9.19
CA SER A 457 -13.16 20.44 8.99
C SER A 457 -13.35 18.93 9.13
N LEU A 458 -12.67 18.17 8.26
CA LEU A 458 -12.36 16.75 8.50
C LEU A 458 -10.84 16.50 8.54
N ALA A 459 -10.02 17.55 8.46
CA ALA A 459 -8.57 17.46 8.44
C ALA A 459 -7.94 17.39 9.84
N VAL A 460 -8.59 16.68 10.76
CA VAL A 460 -8.12 16.45 12.15
C VAL A 460 -7.13 15.28 12.26
N TYR A 461 -6.91 14.55 11.17
CA TYR A 461 -5.97 13.43 11.14
C TYR A 461 -4.58 13.90 10.72
N ASN A 462 -3.56 13.36 11.37
CA ASN A 462 -2.18 13.44 10.90
C ASN A 462 -1.95 12.46 9.72
N PRO A 463 -0.73 12.36 9.14
CA PRO A 463 -0.48 11.52 7.97
C PRO A 463 -0.89 10.05 8.12
N ILE A 464 -0.71 9.46 9.30
CA ILE A 464 -0.96 8.05 9.57
C ILE A 464 -1.51 7.88 10.99
N HIS A 465 -2.74 7.40 11.09
CA HIS A 465 -3.34 6.98 12.35
C HIS A 465 -3.39 5.46 12.46
N TYR A 466 -3.32 4.96 13.69
CA TYR A 466 -3.70 3.61 14.08
C TYR A 466 -4.93 3.70 14.96
N GLN A 467 -5.92 2.85 14.72
CA GLN A 467 -7.11 2.80 15.57
C GLN A 467 -7.29 1.37 16.06
N ASP A 468 -7.55 1.23 17.37
CA ASP A 468 -8.08 -0.01 17.90
C ASP A 468 -9.46 -0.28 17.27
N LEU A 469 -9.88 -1.55 17.31
CA LEU A 469 -11.07 -1.97 16.57
C LEU A 469 -12.35 -1.19 16.91
N PRO A 470 -12.64 -0.76 18.16
CA PRO A 470 -13.82 0.07 18.43
C PRO A 470 -13.81 1.37 17.63
N GLU A 471 -12.74 2.16 17.74
CA GLU A 471 -12.59 3.44 17.04
C GLU A 471 -12.57 3.25 15.51
N LEU A 472 -11.86 2.23 15.03
CA LEU A 472 -11.82 1.88 13.60
C LEU A 472 -13.21 1.54 13.07
N PHE A 473 -14.04 0.84 13.85
CA PHE A 473 -15.39 0.48 13.42
C PHE A 473 -16.36 1.66 13.49
N MET A 474 -16.17 2.64 14.38
CA MET A 474 -16.93 3.90 14.28
C MET A 474 -16.67 4.57 12.93
N ASP A 475 -15.41 4.56 12.49
CA ASP A 475 -15.02 5.07 11.18
C ASP A 475 -15.56 4.26 10.02
N TYR A 476 -15.49 2.93 10.08
CA TYR A 476 -16.01 2.04 9.03
C TYR A 476 -17.53 2.02 8.91
N ILE A 477 -18.25 2.20 10.01
CA ILE A 477 -19.71 2.37 10.00
C ILE A 477 -20.07 3.65 9.25
N CYS A 478 -19.31 4.73 9.48
CA CYS A 478 -19.69 6.06 8.99
C CYS A 478 -19.13 6.41 7.61
N SER A 479 -17.90 6.00 7.30
CA SER A 479 -17.17 6.35 6.06
C SER A 479 -17.36 7.82 5.67
N LEU A 480 -16.91 8.72 6.55
CA LEU A 480 -17.13 10.17 6.43
C LEU A 480 -16.30 10.79 5.30
N THR A 481 -16.87 11.75 4.60
CA THR A 481 -16.24 12.48 3.49
C THR A 481 -16.66 13.95 3.48
N GLY A 482 -15.72 14.83 3.10
CA GLY A 482 -15.98 16.26 2.91
C GLY A 482 -16.72 16.61 1.61
N LYS A 483 -17.13 15.63 0.80
CA LYS A 483 -17.95 15.84 -0.41
C LYS A 483 -19.42 15.73 -0.03
N SER A 484 -20.21 16.73 -0.43
CA SER A 484 -21.67 16.78 -0.23
C SER A 484 -22.10 16.77 1.25
N PRO A 485 -21.94 17.90 1.97
CA PRO A 485 -22.45 18.02 3.33
C PRO A 485 -23.94 17.67 3.35
N SER A 486 -24.35 16.77 4.24
CA SER A 486 -25.78 16.62 4.52
C SER A 486 -26.28 17.89 5.20
N THR A 487 -27.59 18.16 5.16
CA THR A 487 -28.18 19.35 5.81
C THR A 487 -27.86 19.48 7.30
N THR A 488 -27.30 18.44 7.94
CA THR A 488 -26.97 18.41 9.38
C THR A 488 -25.61 17.78 9.73
N GLY A 489 -24.66 17.60 8.80
CA GLY A 489 -23.39 16.92 9.12
C GLY A 489 -22.50 16.60 7.91
N ALA A 490 -21.36 15.92 8.13
CA ALA A 490 -20.47 15.47 7.07
C ALA A 490 -21.21 14.56 6.06
N GLY A 491 -20.70 14.46 4.84
CA GLY A 491 -21.14 13.42 3.92
C GLY A 491 -20.75 12.04 4.44
N SER A 492 -21.60 11.03 4.27
CA SER A 492 -21.32 9.63 4.60
C SER A 492 -21.51 8.77 3.36
N GLU A 493 -20.53 7.91 3.06
CA GLU A 493 -20.67 6.85 2.03
C GLU A 493 -21.28 5.56 2.60
N GLY A 494 -21.73 5.62 3.87
CA GLY A 494 -22.29 4.52 4.65
C GLY A 494 -21.28 3.43 4.99
N ALA A 495 -21.77 2.34 5.60
CA ALA A 495 -20.92 1.25 6.07
C ALA A 495 -19.97 0.74 4.99
N LEU A 496 -18.67 0.74 5.32
CA LEU A 496 -17.58 0.22 4.50
C LEU A 496 -17.47 0.88 3.11
N THR A 497 -18.00 2.10 2.91
CA THR A 497 -18.16 2.78 1.60
C THR A 497 -19.09 2.06 0.62
N LYS A 498 -19.97 1.18 1.14
CA LYS A 498 -20.79 0.27 0.33
C LYS A 498 -22.27 0.62 0.27
N SER A 499 -22.74 1.73 0.86
CA SER A 499 -24.17 2.05 0.85
C SER A 499 -24.79 2.06 -0.56
N PRO A 500 -24.16 2.64 -1.61
CA PRO A 500 -24.71 2.60 -2.96
C PRO A 500 -24.71 1.20 -3.62
N PHE A 501 -24.02 0.24 -3.03
CA PHE A 501 -23.72 -1.08 -3.62
C PHE A 501 -24.23 -2.25 -2.77
N ASN A 502 -24.90 -1.97 -1.65
CA ASN A 502 -25.38 -2.98 -0.72
C ASN A 502 -26.91 -3.03 -0.70
N ALA A 503 -27.47 -4.07 -1.32
CA ALA A 503 -28.91 -4.31 -1.37
C ALA A 503 -29.45 -5.09 -0.15
N VAL A 504 -28.62 -5.37 0.86
CA VAL A 504 -29.02 -5.98 2.13
C VAL A 504 -28.69 -5.05 3.30
N LEU A 505 -29.15 -5.40 4.50
CA LEU A 505 -28.85 -4.61 5.70
C LEU A 505 -27.33 -4.55 5.91
N PRO A 506 -26.75 -3.34 6.09
CA PRO A 506 -25.31 -3.15 6.19
C PRO A 506 -24.68 -3.83 7.42
N ILE A 507 -25.50 -4.15 8.43
CA ILE A 507 -25.03 -4.80 9.64
C ILE A 507 -24.43 -6.20 9.39
N HIS A 508 -24.91 -6.93 8.38
CA HIS A 508 -24.36 -8.24 8.02
C HIS A 508 -22.91 -8.15 7.54
N ASP A 509 -22.60 -7.11 6.76
CA ASP A 509 -21.26 -6.80 6.28
C ASP A 509 -20.36 -6.35 7.43
N LEU A 510 -20.87 -5.50 8.33
CA LEU A 510 -20.13 -5.04 9.51
C LEU A 510 -19.79 -6.19 10.47
N ASN A 511 -20.74 -7.09 10.73
CA ASN A 511 -20.52 -8.31 11.52
C ASN A 511 -19.38 -9.15 10.92
N ALA A 512 -19.40 -9.38 9.60
CA ALA A 512 -18.36 -10.15 8.91
C ALA A 512 -17.00 -9.44 8.89
N ALA A 513 -16.99 -8.11 8.66
CA ALA A 513 -15.79 -7.30 8.68
C ALA A 513 -15.13 -7.29 10.07
N LEU A 514 -15.91 -7.21 11.14
CA LEU A 514 -15.39 -7.22 12.51
C LEU A 514 -14.73 -8.56 12.82
N VAL A 515 -15.42 -9.67 12.54
CA VAL A 515 -14.86 -11.01 12.70
C VAL A 515 -13.58 -11.17 11.89
N SER A 516 -13.52 -10.64 10.66
CA SER A 516 -12.30 -10.67 9.84
C SER A 516 -11.14 -9.94 10.52
N MET A 517 -11.37 -8.73 11.02
CA MET A 517 -10.31 -7.94 11.65
C MET A 517 -9.82 -8.60 12.94
N ILE A 518 -10.72 -9.10 13.79
CA ILE A 518 -10.38 -9.80 15.03
C ILE A 518 -9.57 -11.08 14.76
N LEU A 519 -10.01 -11.90 13.79
CA LEU A 519 -9.35 -13.19 13.51
C LEU A 519 -7.96 -13.04 12.90
N THR A 520 -7.77 -12.00 12.07
CA THR A 520 -6.47 -11.74 11.44
C THR A 520 -5.48 -11.01 12.35
N ASP A 521 -5.97 -10.37 13.42
CA ASP A 521 -5.17 -9.56 14.37
C ASP A 521 -4.25 -8.54 13.67
N LEU A 522 -4.65 -8.05 12.50
CA LEU A 522 -3.94 -7.01 11.76
C LEU A 522 -4.33 -5.63 12.29
N GLY A 523 -3.33 -4.77 12.50
CA GLY A 523 -3.57 -3.38 12.88
C GLY A 523 -4.33 -2.61 11.79
N GLY A 524 -5.38 -1.88 12.19
CA GLY A 524 -6.12 -0.98 11.31
C GLY A 524 -5.48 0.40 11.28
N PHE A 525 -4.78 0.71 10.19
CA PHE A 525 -4.21 2.04 9.97
C PHE A 525 -5.03 2.82 8.96
N SER A 526 -5.02 4.14 9.10
CA SER A 526 -5.59 5.07 8.14
C SER A 526 -4.55 6.09 7.65
N THR A 527 -4.69 6.51 6.40
CA THR A 527 -3.77 7.43 5.72
C THR A 527 -4.50 8.67 5.23
N ALA A 528 -3.90 9.84 5.47
CA ALA A 528 -4.49 11.12 5.05
C ALA A 528 -4.31 11.36 3.54
N ALA A 529 -5.38 11.81 2.89
CA ALA A 529 -5.38 12.38 1.55
C ALA A 529 -6.15 13.70 1.53
N GLY A 530 -5.86 14.57 0.57
CA GLY A 530 -6.37 15.94 0.53
C GLY A 530 -5.54 16.86 1.41
N PHE A 531 -5.87 16.94 2.71
CA PHE A 531 -5.24 17.87 3.65
C PHE A 531 -4.80 17.20 4.97
N VAL A 532 -3.84 17.82 5.65
CA VAL A 532 -3.49 17.55 7.05
C VAL A 532 -3.55 18.88 7.81
N GLY A 533 -4.52 19.02 8.71
CA GLY A 533 -4.86 20.32 9.31
C GLY A 533 -5.49 21.30 8.31
N SER A 534 -5.55 22.58 8.67
CA SER A 534 -6.19 23.63 7.88
C SER A 534 -5.37 24.09 6.66
N ASP A 535 -4.04 23.99 6.75
CA ASP A 535 -3.15 24.75 5.86
C ASP A 535 -2.25 23.88 4.98
N VAL A 536 -2.10 22.58 5.30
CA VAL A 536 -1.19 21.69 4.57
C VAL A 536 -1.96 20.80 3.59
N GLU A 537 -1.94 21.18 2.32
CA GLU A 537 -2.46 20.36 1.21
C GLU A 537 -1.47 19.23 0.90
N VAL A 538 -1.88 17.97 1.03
CA VAL A 538 -1.06 16.78 0.77
C VAL A 538 -1.46 16.04 -0.50
N GLY A 539 -2.63 16.35 -1.07
CA GLY A 539 -3.17 15.63 -2.23
C GLY A 539 -3.17 14.12 -1.99
N HIS A 540 -2.42 13.38 -2.82
CA HIS A 540 -2.20 11.95 -2.65
C HIS A 540 -0.75 11.58 -2.28
N ASP A 541 0.10 12.55 -1.94
CA ASP A 541 1.54 12.33 -1.71
C ASP A 541 1.79 11.29 -0.61
N ILE A 542 1.03 11.35 0.48
CA ILE A 542 1.08 10.35 1.57
C ILE A 542 0.54 8.99 1.11
N SER A 543 -0.51 8.96 0.29
CA SER A 543 -1.10 7.71 -0.23
C SER A 543 -0.10 6.92 -1.08
N PHE A 544 0.74 7.59 -1.88
CA PHE A 544 1.80 6.93 -2.64
C PHE A 544 2.98 6.48 -1.77
N LEU A 545 3.30 7.26 -0.72
CA LEU A 545 4.45 7.04 0.15
C LEU A 545 4.29 5.84 1.09
N VAL A 546 3.08 5.63 1.64
CA VAL A 546 2.87 4.64 2.70
C VAL A 546 3.19 3.20 2.28
N PRO A 547 2.79 2.70 1.10
CA PRO A 547 3.14 1.33 0.66
C PRO A 547 4.65 1.12 0.53
N GLU A 548 5.38 2.17 0.13
CA GLU A 548 6.84 2.16 0.05
C GLU A 548 7.46 2.05 1.44
N LEU A 549 6.91 2.73 2.43
CA LEU A 549 7.36 2.56 3.79
C LEU A 549 7.06 1.15 4.30
N TRP A 550 5.80 0.70 4.17
CA TRP A 550 5.33 -0.55 4.75
C TRP A 550 6.07 -1.78 4.21
N CYS A 551 6.37 -1.82 2.91
CA CYS A 551 7.10 -2.95 2.30
C CYS A 551 8.55 -3.05 2.75
N ARG A 552 9.06 -2.01 3.43
CA ARG A 552 10.40 -1.96 4.01
C ARG A 552 10.38 -2.20 5.51
N LEU A 553 9.23 -2.43 6.15
CA LEU A 553 9.10 -2.75 7.58
C LEU A 553 8.99 -4.27 7.78
N SER A 554 9.64 -4.78 8.84
CA SER A 554 9.45 -6.18 9.24
C SER A 554 8.02 -6.40 9.80
N PRO A 555 7.55 -7.67 9.94
CA PRO A 555 6.29 -7.96 10.64
C PRO A 555 6.21 -7.31 12.04
N GLY A 556 7.25 -7.45 12.86
CA GLY A 556 7.27 -6.86 14.20
C GLY A 556 7.33 -5.33 14.22
N GLU A 557 7.90 -4.70 13.19
CA GLU A 557 7.93 -3.23 13.07
C GLU A 557 6.59 -2.62 12.63
N ARG A 558 5.66 -3.44 12.13
CA ARG A 558 4.31 -3.03 11.75
C ARG A 558 3.28 -3.28 12.86
N ASP A 559 3.64 -4.05 13.88
CA ASP A 559 2.77 -4.37 15.01
C ASP A 559 2.45 -3.10 15.82
N PRO A 560 1.17 -2.70 15.95
CA PRO A 560 0.77 -1.57 16.76
C PRO A 560 1.27 -1.65 18.21
N LYS A 561 1.31 -2.84 18.82
CA LYS A 561 1.80 -3.02 20.20
C LYS A 561 3.28 -2.64 20.32
N PHE A 562 4.10 -3.05 19.34
CA PHE A 562 5.49 -2.63 19.23
C PHE A 562 5.60 -1.11 19.07
N LEU A 563 4.82 -0.52 18.16
CA LEU A 563 4.87 0.91 17.87
C LEU A 563 4.45 1.77 19.07
N ILE A 564 3.42 1.36 19.82
CA ILE A 564 2.97 2.02 21.05
C ILE A 564 4.04 1.90 22.13
N ARG A 565 4.56 0.69 22.40
CA ARG A 565 5.61 0.46 23.40
C ARG A 565 6.87 1.30 23.12
N GLU A 566 7.21 1.45 21.85
CA GLU A 566 8.35 2.26 21.42
C GLU A 566 8.01 3.76 21.29
N GLY A 567 6.82 4.24 21.71
CA GLY A 567 6.44 5.65 21.62
C GLY A 567 6.41 6.22 20.19
N MET A 568 6.24 5.34 19.20
CA MET A 568 6.10 5.70 17.78
C MET A 568 4.63 5.97 17.42
N LEU A 569 3.70 5.46 18.22
CA LEU A 569 2.29 5.83 18.21
C LEU A 569 1.95 6.52 19.54
N GLN A 570 1.27 7.67 19.44
CA GLN A 570 0.76 8.43 20.58
C GLN A 570 -0.76 8.34 20.60
N LYS A 571 -1.35 7.94 21.73
CA LYS A 571 -2.80 7.96 21.93
C LYS A 571 -3.28 9.41 21.98
N LEU A 572 -4.38 9.70 21.29
CA LEU A 572 -5.11 10.94 21.45
C LEU A 572 -6.08 10.79 22.62
N GLU A 573 -6.15 11.81 23.47
CA GLU A 573 -6.98 11.81 24.67
C GLU A 573 -8.03 12.91 24.55
N ASP A 574 -9.17 12.72 25.20
CA ASP A 574 -10.19 13.75 25.32
C ASP A 574 -9.63 14.96 26.09
N TYR A 575 -10.05 16.15 25.71
CA TYR A 575 -9.61 17.39 26.36
C TYR A 575 -10.72 18.44 26.40
N GLU A 576 -10.57 19.43 27.27
CA GLU A 576 -11.51 20.55 27.39
C GLU A 576 -11.11 21.70 26.46
N TYR A 577 -12.05 22.18 25.65
CA TYR A 577 -11.89 23.37 24.83
C TYR A 577 -13.12 24.27 24.96
N GLN A 578 -12.93 25.50 25.42
CA GLN A 578 -14.01 26.48 25.63
C GLN A 578 -15.21 25.96 26.46
N GLY A 579 -14.93 25.14 27.50
CA GLY A 579 -15.94 24.59 28.40
C GLY A 579 -16.72 23.40 27.84
N ARG A 580 -16.19 22.77 26.77
CA ARG A 580 -16.76 21.60 26.10
C ARG A 580 -15.70 20.49 26.07
N THR A 581 -16.10 19.26 26.36
CA THR A 581 -15.24 18.09 26.19
C THR A 581 -15.16 17.69 24.72
N ILE A 582 -13.96 17.74 24.15
CA ILE A 582 -13.65 17.30 22.79
C ILE A 582 -13.23 15.83 22.83
N GLN A 583 -14.00 14.96 22.16
CA GLN A 583 -13.80 13.51 22.18
C GLN A 583 -12.70 13.03 21.20
N ALA A 584 -11.50 13.61 21.32
CA ALA A 584 -10.39 13.31 20.42
C ALA A 584 -9.86 11.87 20.56
N SER A 585 -10.17 11.16 21.64
CA SER A 585 -9.84 9.74 21.81
C SER A 585 -10.43 8.85 20.71
N ARG A 586 -11.53 9.24 20.08
CA ARG A 586 -12.13 8.52 18.94
C ARG A 586 -11.24 8.46 17.70
N LEU A 587 -10.22 9.34 17.61
CA LEU A 587 -9.22 9.34 16.55
C LEU A 587 -8.12 8.29 16.75
N GLY A 588 -8.11 7.59 17.89
CA GLY A 588 -7.17 6.53 18.24
C GLY A 588 -5.76 7.05 18.50
N TYR A 589 -4.80 6.52 17.76
CA TYR A 589 -3.39 6.84 17.87
C TYR A 589 -2.88 7.49 16.59
N ARG A 590 -1.86 8.33 16.73
CA ARG A 590 -1.19 8.98 15.60
C ARG A 590 0.31 8.71 15.60
N ILE A 591 0.94 8.70 14.43
CA ILE A 591 2.40 8.57 14.36
C ILE A 591 3.11 9.77 15.00
N THR A 592 4.26 9.52 15.63
CA THR A 592 5.07 10.58 16.26
C THR A 592 6.31 10.91 15.44
N VAL A 593 7.02 11.97 15.84
CA VAL A 593 8.36 12.27 15.29
C VAL A 593 9.32 11.08 15.42
N ARG A 594 9.15 10.21 16.42
CA ARG A 594 9.99 9.01 16.60
C ARG A 594 9.73 7.98 15.50
N PHE A 595 8.47 7.81 15.07
CA PHE A 595 8.13 6.96 13.92
C PHE A 595 8.83 7.46 12.65
N VAL A 596 8.72 8.76 12.37
CA VAL A 596 9.34 9.40 11.20
C VAL A 596 10.86 9.20 11.24
N ARG A 597 11.52 9.57 12.33
CA ARG A 597 12.96 9.40 12.54
C ARG A 597 13.42 7.97 12.30
N ARG A 598 12.69 6.98 12.82
CA ARG A 598 13.09 5.58 12.77
C ARG A 598 12.89 4.95 11.40
N PHE A 599 11.77 5.25 10.73
CA PHE A 599 11.38 4.52 9.53
C PHE A 599 11.50 5.32 8.24
N PHE A 600 11.29 6.65 8.25
CA PHE A 600 11.43 7.46 7.03
C PHE A 600 12.88 7.56 6.58
N GLY A 601 13.84 7.30 7.46
CA GLY A 601 15.26 7.13 7.09
C GLY A 601 15.51 5.95 6.15
N ARG A 602 14.51 5.10 5.86
CA ARG A 602 14.56 4.07 4.79
C ARG A 602 14.24 4.64 3.41
N LEU A 603 13.67 5.84 3.34
CA LEU A 603 13.19 6.48 2.11
C LEU A 603 13.93 7.78 1.81
N PHE A 604 14.11 8.64 2.82
CA PHE A 604 14.64 9.99 2.69
C PHE A 604 16.03 10.14 3.32
N ASP A 605 16.81 11.07 2.78
CA ASP A 605 18.11 11.44 3.37
C ASP A 605 17.95 12.19 4.69
N ASN A 606 16.88 12.99 4.82
CA ASN A 606 16.60 13.86 5.97
C ASN A 606 15.18 13.59 6.49
N PRO A 607 14.93 12.44 7.12
CA PRO A 607 13.57 12.02 7.51
C PRO A 607 12.87 13.02 8.44
N ASP A 608 13.59 13.63 9.38
CA ASP A 608 13.08 14.55 10.41
C ASP A 608 12.47 15.84 9.83
N LYS A 609 12.70 16.13 8.55
CA LYS A 609 12.19 17.32 7.87
C LYS A 609 10.93 17.04 7.04
N VAL A 610 10.62 15.76 6.78
CA VAL A 610 9.53 15.37 5.88
C VAL A 610 8.18 15.72 6.49
N PHE A 611 7.99 15.42 7.78
CA PHE A 611 6.80 15.83 8.53
C PHE A 611 7.24 16.68 9.72
N ASP A 612 6.94 17.98 9.63
CA ASP A 612 7.18 18.92 10.72
C ASP A 612 6.07 18.83 11.80
N THR A 613 6.17 19.66 12.84
CA THR A 613 5.18 19.69 13.92
C THR A 613 3.78 20.03 13.43
N ARG A 614 3.62 20.87 12.40
CA ARG A 614 2.30 21.25 11.87
C ARG A 614 1.61 20.05 11.23
N ILE A 615 2.38 19.19 10.56
CA ILE A 615 1.87 17.97 9.94
C ILE A 615 1.60 16.88 10.99
N LEU A 616 2.51 16.69 11.96
CA LEU A 616 2.37 15.63 12.97
C LEU A 616 1.30 15.95 14.02
N CYS A 617 1.11 17.24 14.31
CA CYS A 617 0.18 17.80 15.26
C CYS A 617 -0.73 18.84 14.57
N PRO A 618 -1.70 18.41 13.74
CA PRO A 618 -2.55 19.30 12.95
C PRO A 618 -3.33 20.32 13.78
N GLU A 619 -3.58 20.05 15.06
CA GLU A 619 -4.18 20.99 16.03
C GLU A 619 -3.37 22.27 16.22
N THR A 620 -2.07 22.26 15.89
CA THR A 620 -1.19 23.44 15.99
C THR A 620 -1.40 24.45 14.86
N GLN A 621 -2.15 24.08 13.82
CA GLN A 621 -2.46 24.97 12.68
C GLN A 621 -3.68 25.85 13.01
N ASP A 622 -4.75 25.24 13.50
CA ASP A 622 -6.00 25.90 13.91
C ASP A 622 -6.71 25.03 14.97
N GLU A 623 -6.60 25.43 16.24
CA GLU A 623 -7.19 24.68 17.36
C GLU A 623 -8.73 24.73 17.34
N GLU A 624 -9.32 25.86 16.93
CA GLU A 624 -10.79 26.01 16.84
C GLU A 624 -11.35 25.07 15.76
N GLY A 625 -10.76 25.11 14.56
CA GLY A 625 -11.14 24.24 13.45
C GLY A 625 -10.86 22.76 13.72
N TYR A 626 -9.82 22.45 14.50
CA TYR A 626 -9.54 21.08 14.95
C TYR A 626 -10.60 20.58 15.93
N ALA A 627 -10.92 21.36 16.96
CA ALA A 627 -11.94 21.01 17.95
C ALA A 627 -13.33 20.85 17.30
N ASP A 628 -13.73 21.79 16.45
CA ASP A 628 -15.00 21.69 15.69
C ASP A 628 -15.02 20.47 14.77
N GLY A 629 -13.91 20.15 14.11
CA GLY A 629 -13.80 18.98 13.24
C GLY A 629 -13.96 17.66 13.99
N VAL A 630 -13.44 17.56 15.22
CA VAL A 630 -13.65 16.37 16.07
C VAL A 630 -15.11 16.23 16.46
N ASP A 631 -15.76 17.31 16.89
CA ASP A 631 -17.20 17.29 17.19
C ASP A 631 -18.03 16.93 15.97
N HIS A 632 -17.65 17.44 14.80
CA HIS A 632 -18.31 17.11 13.55
C HIS A 632 -18.30 15.61 13.25
N ILE A 633 -17.18 14.94 13.54
CA ILE A 633 -17.07 13.48 13.44
C ILE A 633 -18.00 12.80 14.44
N VAL A 634 -18.01 13.24 15.71
CA VAL A 634 -18.85 12.66 16.78
C VAL A 634 -20.34 12.80 16.47
N GLU A 635 -20.78 13.99 16.04
CA GLU A 635 -22.15 14.28 15.63
C GLU A 635 -22.57 13.41 14.45
N SER A 636 -21.69 13.28 13.45
CA SER A 636 -21.94 12.45 12.26
C SER A 636 -22.01 10.97 12.64
N GLN A 637 -21.15 10.51 13.55
CA GLN A 637 -21.19 9.14 14.09
C GLN A 637 -22.52 8.85 14.80
N ARG A 638 -22.99 9.76 15.66
CA ARG A 638 -24.30 9.63 16.31
C ARG A 638 -25.43 9.51 15.28
N LYS A 639 -25.45 10.40 14.28
CA LYS A 639 -26.47 10.41 13.23
C LYS A 639 -26.50 9.10 12.44
N VAL A 640 -25.33 8.62 11.99
CA VAL A 640 -25.25 7.36 11.23
C VAL A 640 -25.65 6.17 12.10
N ALA A 641 -25.20 6.10 13.35
CA ALA A 641 -25.54 5.01 14.26
C ALA A 641 -27.05 4.94 14.54
N GLN A 642 -27.74 6.08 14.61
CA GLN A 642 -29.19 6.15 14.84
C GLN A 642 -29.99 5.36 13.80
N HIS A 643 -29.55 5.35 12.53
CA HIS A 643 -30.24 4.61 11.46
C HIS A 643 -30.36 3.10 11.74
N TYR A 644 -29.39 2.51 12.44
CA TYR A 644 -29.41 1.09 12.80
C TYR A 644 -30.48 0.78 13.86
N PHE A 645 -30.82 1.76 14.70
CA PHE A 645 -31.93 1.63 15.65
C PHE A 645 -33.27 1.82 14.95
N GLU A 646 -33.35 2.79 14.04
CA GLU A 646 -34.56 3.13 13.28
C GLU A 646 -35.04 2.00 12.36
N ASP A 647 -34.11 1.33 11.67
CA ASP A 647 -34.42 0.21 10.76
C ASP A 647 -34.45 -1.16 11.45
N GLY A 648 -34.18 -1.20 12.77
CA GLY A 648 -34.16 -2.41 13.59
C GLY A 648 -32.91 -3.30 13.40
N SER A 649 -31.95 -2.91 12.54
CA SER A 649 -30.74 -3.70 12.25
C SER A 649 -29.77 -3.77 13.43
N TYR A 650 -29.88 -2.88 14.42
CA TYR A 650 -29.19 -2.98 15.72
C TYR A 650 -29.39 -4.34 16.40
N ASN A 651 -30.58 -4.93 16.29
CA ASN A 651 -30.87 -6.23 16.90
C ASN A 651 -30.15 -7.41 16.20
N LEU A 652 -29.62 -7.18 15.00
CA LEU A 652 -28.85 -8.16 14.22
C LEU A 652 -27.33 -7.93 14.35
N ALA A 653 -26.91 -6.86 15.01
CA ALA A 653 -25.51 -6.58 15.28
C ALA A 653 -24.94 -7.60 16.28
N CYS A 654 -23.71 -8.05 16.07
CA CYS A 654 -23.01 -8.83 17.10
C CYS A 654 -22.77 -7.99 18.36
N PRO A 655 -22.60 -8.60 19.54
CA PRO A 655 -22.52 -7.86 20.81
C PRO A 655 -21.51 -6.71 20.84
N PRO A 656 -20.27 -6.83 20.29
CA PRO A 656 -19.35 -5.71 20.25
C PRO A 656 -19.87 -4.52 19.41
N LEU A 657 -20.60 -4.78 18.32
CA LEU A 657 -21.17 -3.72 17.49
C LEU A 657 -22.43 -3.11 18.10
N GLN A 658 -23.23 -3.88 18.84
CA GLN A 658 -24.33 -3.33 19.65
C GLN A 658 -23.78 -2.33 20.67
N ALA A 659 -22.73 -2.73 21.39
CA ALA A 659 -22.07 -1.84 22.35
C ALA A 659 -21.56 -0.57 21.68
N LEU A 660 -20.92 -0.70 20.51
CA LEU A 660 -20.37 0.43 19.78
C LEU A 660 -21.45 1.38 19.26
N LEU A 661 -22.52 0.86 18.64
CA LEU A 661 -23.65 1.65 18.14
C LEU A 661 -24.33 2.42 19.28
N SER A 662 -24.55 1.78 20.43
CA SER A 662 -25.09 2.46 21.61
C SER A 662 -24.16 3.55 22.14
N ILE A 663 -22.84 3.34 22.16
CA ILE A 663 -21.88 4.39 22.54
C ILE A 663 -21.89 5.56 21.56
N MET A 664 -22.02 5.29 20.26
CA MET A 664 -22.11 6.35 19.25
C MET A 664 -23.37 7.20 19.44
N VAL A 665 -24.50 6.60 19.84
CA VAL A 665 -25.77 7.31 20.04
C VAL A 665 -25.87 7.93 21.44
N ASP A 666 -25.72 7.15 22.49
CA ASP A 666 -26.03 7.51 23.88
C ASP A 666 -24.79 7.84 24.71
N GLY A 667 -23.58 7.65 24.16
CA GLY A 667 -22.31 7.82 24.88
C GLY A 667 -21.95 6.66 25.82
N GLN A 668 -22.85 5.70 26.02
CA GLN A 668 -22.65 4.54 26.88
C GLN A 668 -23.44 3.32 26.41
N TRP A 669 -23.01 2.14 26.84
CA TRP A 669 -23.75 0.89 26.71
C TRP A 669 -23.72 0.15 28.04
N GLN A 670 -24.89 -0.07 28.65
CA GLN A 670 -24.99 -0.71 29.98
C GLN A 670 -24.12 -0.02 31.06
N GLY A 671 -24.00 1.30 31.01
CA GLY A 671 -23.14 2.08 31.91
C GLY A 671 -21.64 2.06 31.57
N MET A 672 -21.24 1.38 30.49
CA MET A 672 -19.86 1.34 30.00
C MET A 672 -19.64 2.38 28.91
N THR A 673 -18.53 3.11 29.00
CA THR A 673 -18.01 3.99 27.94
C THR A 673 -16.99 3.25 27.08
N LEU A 674 -16.47 3.93 26.04
CA LEU A 674 -15.50 3.37 25.09
C LEU A 674 -14.20 2.88 25.75
N ASP A 675 -13.78 3.50 26.86
CA ASP A 675 -12.58 3.14 27.60
C ASP A 675 -12.76 1.98 28.58
N ASN A 676 -13.97 1.45 28.73
CA ASN A 676 -14.22 0.34 29.62
C ASN A 676 -13.46 -0.93 29.17
N ALA A 677 -12.65 -1.51 30.06
CA ALA A 677 -11.83 -2.67 29.76
C ALA A 677 -12.65 -3.91 29.37
N GLN A 678 -13.82 -4.13 29.96
CA GLN A 678 -14.70 -5.25 29.62
C GLN A 678 -15.27 -5.08 28.21
N LEU A 679 -15.60 -3.85 27.80
CA LEU A 679 -16.03 -3.55 26.44
C LEU A 679 -14.90 -3.81 25.44
N ARG A 680 -13.70 -3.26 25.68
CA ARG A 680 -12.54 -3.47 24.79
C ARG A 680 -12.14 -4.95 24.69
N GLN A 681 -12.33 -5.75 25.74
CA GLN A 681 -12.07 -7.19 25.71
C GLN A 681 -12.91 -7.94 24.67
N GLN A 682 -14.12 -7.48 24.36
CA GLN A 682 -15.01 -8.11 23.36
C GLN A 682 -14.43 -8.07 21.93
N PHE A 683 -13.47 -7.19 21.67
CA PHE A 683 -12.79 -7.04 20.38
C PHE A 683 -11.53 -7.90 20.26
N THR A 684 -11.25 -8.77 21.23
CA THR A 684 -10.06 -9.64 21.22
C THR A 684 -10.33 -10.99 20.57
N ARG A 685 -9.31 -11.57 19.94
CA ARG A 685 -9.40 -12.91 19.32
C ARG A 685 -9.82 -14.00 20.31
N SER A 686 -9.28 -13.98 21.52
CA SER A 686 -9.64 -14.96 22.56
C SER A 686 -11.10 -14.83 22.99
N SER A 687 -11.62 -13.61 23.15
CA SER A 687 -13.02 -13.38 23.48
C SER A 687 -13.95 -13.82 22.35
N LEU A 688 -13.62 -13.52 21.09
CA LEU A 688 -14.37 -13.96 19.92
C LEU A 688 -14.49 -15.49 19.87
N LEU A 689 -13.35 -16.21 19.94
CA LEU A 689 -13.34 -17.67 19.84
C LEU A 689 -14.10 -18.36 20.99
N ALA A 690 -14.09 -17.77 22.18
CA ALA A 690 -14.81 -18.28 23.34
C ALA A 690 -16.31 -17.94 23.33
N SER A 691 -16.77 -17.01 22.48
CA SER A 691 -18.11 -16.47 22.53
C SER A 691 -19.18 -17.38 21.89
N ASP A 692 -20.37 -17.40 22.49
CA ASP A 692 -21.52 -18.13 21.94
C ASP A 692 -21.99 -17.52 20.60
N TRP A 693 -21.95 -16.19 20.46
CA TRP A 693 -22.38 -15.54 19.21
C TRP A 693 -21.48 -15.92 18.02
N TYR A 694 -20.17 -16.16 18.23
CA TYR A 694 -19.31 -16.65 17.18
C TYR A 694 -19.61 -18.12 16.85
N ARG A 695 -19.88 -18.95 17.86
CA ARG A 695 -20.33 -20.33 17.66
C ARG A 695 -21.62 -20.38 16.85
N ASP A 696 -22.58 -19.52 17.14
CA ASP A 696 -23.84 -19.39 16.39
C ASP A 696 -23.59 -19.07 14.91
N ARG A 697 -22.56 -18.26 14.60
CA ARG A 697 -22.16 -17.99 13.21
C ARG A 697 -21.59 -19.21 12.51
N LEU A 698 -20.80 -20.03 13.19
CA LEU A 698 -20.30 -21.29 12.64
C LEU A 698 -21.43 -22.30 12.42
N ASP A 699 -22.37 -22.37 13.36
CA ASP A 699 -23.56 -23.21 13.24
C ASP A 699 -24.50 -22.73 12.11
N ALA A 700 -24.66 -21.42 11.95
CA ALA A 700 -25.37 -20.84 10.80
C ALA A 700 -24.71 -21.23 9.48
N LYS A 701 -23.36 -21.16 9.40
CA LYS A 701 -22.61 -21.59 8.21
C LYS A 701 -22.85 -23.08 7.92
N ARG A 702 -22.79 -23.94 8.94
CA ARG A 702 -23.14 -25.37 8.84
C ARG A 702 -24.54 -25.59 8.27
N ARG A 703 -25.54 -24.91 8.82
CA ARG A 703 -26.93 -24.98 8.32
C ARG A 703 -27.03 -24.53 6.86
N ALA A 704 -26.38 -23.43 6.49
CA ALA A 704 -26.38 -22.93 5.12
C ALA A 704 -25.77 -23.93 4.14
N ASP A 705 -24.65 -24.57 4.49
CA ASP A 705 -24.02 -25.60 3.65
C ASP A 705 -24.90 -26.84 3.53
N ILE A 706 -25.49 -27.32 4.63
CA ILE A 706 -26.44 -28.44 4.58
C ILE A 706 -27.60 -28.13 3.64
N GLN A 707 -28.23 -26.95 3.75
CA GLN A 707 -29.33 -26.54 2.88
C GLN A 707 -28.91 -26.44 1.41
N LEU A 708 -27.73 -25.86 1.13
CA LEU A 708 -27.18 -25.73 -0.21
C LEU A 708 -26.92 -27.10 -0.86
N TRP A 709 -26.26 -28.01 -0.14
CA TRP A 709 -25.88 -29.32 -0.67
C TRP A 709 -27.07 -30.28 -0.77
N GLN A 710 -28.08 -30.14 0.08
CA GLN A 710 -29.38 -30.78 -0.12
C GLN A 710 -30.06 -30.31 -1.42
N ARG A 711 -30.02 -29.01 -1.71
CA ARG A 711 -30.56 -28.43 -2.94
C ARG A 711 -29.81 -28.94 -4.18
N HIS A 712 -28.48 -28.95 -4.17
CA HIS A 712 -27.67 -29.51 -5.26
C HIS A 712 -28.01 -30.98 -5.53
N ARG A 713 -28.03 -31.81 -4.47
CA ARG A 713 -28.37 -33.23 -4.60
C ARG A 713 -29.77 -33.43 -5.15
N ARG A 714 -30.76 -32.67 -4.67
CA ARG A 714 -32.15 -32.74 -5.14
C ARG A 714 -32.26 -32.37 -6.62
N TYR A 715 -31.64 -31.26 -7.01
CA TYR A 715 -31.63 -30.78 -8.40
C TYR A 715 -31.03 -31.81 -9.33
N LEU A 716 -29.84 -32.33 -9.02
CA LEU A 716 -29.16 -33.33 -9.85
C LEU A 716 -29.99 -34.62 -9.97
N LYS A 717 -30.53 -35.14 -8.86
CA LYS A 717 -31.40 -36.33 -8.91
C LYS A 717 -32.63 -36.11 -9.78
N GLN A 718 -33.32 -34.97 -9.64
CA GLN A 718 -34.48 -34.63 -10.48
C GLN A 718 -34.10 -34.41 -11.95
N TYR A 719 -32.90 -33.90 -12.23
CA TYR A 719 -32.42 -33.72 -13.59
C TYR A 719 -32.16 -35.07 -14.27
N CYS A 720 -31.62 -36.06 -13.53
CA CYS A 720 -31.31 -37.39 -14.04
C CYS A 720 -32.53 -38.28 -14.31
N THR A 721 -33.70 -37.99 -13.72
CA THR A 721 -34.91 -38.82 -13.95
C THR A 721 -35.59 -38.58 -15.29
N LYS A 722 -35.20 -37.52 -16.01
CA LYS A 722 -35.78 -37.18 -17.33
C LYS A 722 -35.09 -37.98 -18.43
N ALA A 723 -35.85 -38.82 -19.13
CA ALA A 723 -35.33 -39.66 -20.22
C ALA A 723 -34.63 -38.84 -21.33
N THR A 724 -35.13 -37.64 -21.61
CA THR A 724 -34.55 -36.70 -22.58
C THR A 724 -33.15 -36.19 -22.20
N HIS A 725 -32.68 -36.43 -20.97
CA HIS A 725 -31.38 -35.94 -20.48
C HIS A 725 -30.30 -37.03 -20.45
N ALA A 726 -30.59 -38.27 -20.84
CA ALA A 726 -29.71 -39.43 -20.66
C ALA A 726 -28.28 -39.21 -21.20
N ASP A 727 -28.15 -38.60 -22.38
CA ASP A 727 -26.83 -38.33 -22.98
C ASP A 727 -26.02 -37.31 -22.19
N VAL A 728 -26.66 -36.26 -21.67
CA VAL A 728 -26.00 -35.23 -20.84
C VAL A 728 -25.62 -35.82 -19.48
N VAL A 729 -26.48 -36.64 -18.89
CA VAL A 729 -26.23 -37.35 -17.62
C VAL A 729 -24.95 -38.18 -17.73
N ARG A 730 -24.80 -38.95 -18.80
CA ARG A 730 -23.60 -39.76 -19.07
C ARG A 730 -22.38 -38.90 -19.36
N ARG A 731 -22.51 -37.92 -20.27
CA ARG A 731 -21.40 -37.06 -20.70
C ARG A 731 -20.79 -36.24 -19.55
N MET A 732 -21.62 -35.77 -18.62
CA MET A 732 -21.19 -34.93 -17.49
C MET A 732 -20.91 -35.73 -16.20
N ASP A 733 -21.10 -37.05 -16.24
CA ASP A 733 -20.99 -37.96 -15.09
C ASP A 733 -21.78 -37.47 -13.87
N LEU A 734 -23.08 -37.20 -14.07
CA LEU A 734 -23.91 -36.60 -13.03
C LEU A 734 -24.15 -37.55 -11.84
N GLU A 735 -24.05 -38.87 -12.05
CA GLU A 735 -24.16 -39.85 -10.97
C GLU A 735 -22.99 -39.74 -9.97
N ALA A 736 -21.74 -39.62 -10.46
CA ALA A 736 -20.60 -39.37 -9.59
C ALA A 736 -20.73 -38.03 -8.83
N ARG A 737 -21.23 -36.98 -9.51
CA ARG A 737 -21.49 -35.68 -8.84
C ARG A 737 -22.56 -35.77 -7.76
N ILE A 738 -23.60 -36.59 -7.94
CA ILE A 738 -24.61 -36.87 -6.91
C ILE A 738 -23.98 -37.58 -5.71
N LYS A 739 -23.08 -38.55 -5.96
CA LYS A 739 -22.33 -39.23 -4.90
C LYS A 739 -21.48 -38.24 -4.10
N GLN A 740 -20.66 -37.44 -4.79
CA GLN A 740 -19.85 -36.39 -4.17
C GLN A 740 -20.70 -35.40 -3.35
N ALA A 741 -21.86 -34.99 -3.88
CA ALA A 741 -22.77 -34.11 -3.17
C ALA A 741 -23.37 -34.74 -1.91
N SER A 742 -23.59 -36.06 -1.94
CA SER A 742 -24.10 -36.81 -0.78
C SER A 742 -23.02 -36.96 0.30
N GLU A 743 -21.78 -37.28 -0.08
CA GLU A 743 -20.65 -37.39 0.85
C GLU A 743 -20.35 -36.05 1.53
N ARG A 744 -20.30 -34.95 0.76
CA ARG A 744 -20.13 -33.60 1.33
C ARG A 744 -21.26 -33.22 2.28
N LEU A 745 -22.50 -33.54 1.92
CA LEU A 745 -23.66 -33.28 2.78
C LEU A 745 -23.55 -34.03 4.11
N GLU A 746 -23.12 -35.30 4.11
CA GLU A 746 -22.93 -36.03 5.37
C GLU A 746 -21.76 -35.44 6.18
N PHE A 747 -20.66 -35.03 5.55
CA PHE A 747 -19.58 -34.34 6.24
C PHE A 747 -20.04 -33.04 6.91
N PHE A 748 -20.84 -32.20 6.25
CA PHE A 748 -21.31 -30.95 6.86
C PHE A 748 -22.21 -31.15 8.09
N LYS A 749 -22.78 -32.33 8.29
CA LYS A 749 -23.58 -32.62 9.49
C LYS A 749 -22.73 -32.97 10.71
N THR A 750 -21.42 -33.17 10.57
CA THR A 750 -20.56 -33.59 11.68
C THR A 750 -20.05 -32.40 12.49
N ASP A 751 -19.63 -32.66 13.73
CA ASP A 751 -18.93 -31.67 14.55
C ASP A 751 -17.48 -31.46 14.10
N GLU A 752 -16.92 -32.42 13.36
CA GLU A 752 -15.63 -32.25 12.69
C GLU A 752 -15.67 -31.07 11.71
N TYR A 753 -16.80 -30.88 11.01
CA TYR A 753 -16.95 -29.72 10.14
C TYR A 753 -16.88 -28.39 10.91
N LEU A 754 -17.54 -28.29 12.07
CA LEU A 754 -17.50 -27.08 12.90
C LEU A 754 -16.07 -26.77 13.37
N LYS A 755 -15.36 -27.79 13.90
CA LYS A 755 -13.94 -27.66 14.27
C LYS A 755 -13.10 -27.21 13.08
N ARG A 756 -13.42 -27.73 11.89
CA ARG A 756 -12.74 -27.38 10.66
C ARG A 756 -12.93 -25.91 10.28
N ILE A 757 -14.10 -25.31 10.50
CA ILE A 757 -14.39 -23.91 10.10
C ILE A 757 -14.18 -22.87 11.21
N GLU A 758 -13.75 -23.25 12.41
CA GLU A 758 -13.36 -22.31 13.47
C GLU A 758 -12.22 -21.38 13.00
N GLY A 759 -12.25 -20.08 13.27
CA GLY A 759 -11.32 -19.13 12.66
C GLY A 759 -11.67 -18.73 11.21
N THR A 760 -12.86 -19.06 10.72
CA THR A 760 -13.46 -18.43 9.53
C THR A 760 -14.48 -17.38 9.92
N LEU A 761 -15.07 -16.65 8.95
CA LEU A 761 -16.10 -15.64 9.23
C LEU A 761 -17.45 -16.21 9.72
N GLY A 762 -17.67 -17.52 9.55
CA GLY A 762 -18.98 -18.14 9.71
C GLY A 762 -20.02 -17.56 8.75
N THR A 763 -21.28 -17.49 9.17
CA THR A 763 -22.36 -16.82 8.45
C THR A 763 -23.25 -16.11 9.46
N ASP A 764 -23.84 -14.99 9.07
CA ASP A 764 -24.80 -14.30 9.93
C ASP A 764 -26.03 -15.19 10.18
N PRO A 765 -26.37 -15.53 11.45
CA PRO A 765 -27.50 -16.39 11.76
C PRO A 765 -28.82 -15.89 11.20
N ALA A 766 -29.00 -14.57 11.06
CA ALA A 766 -30.22 -13.96 10.53
C ALA A 766 -30.45 -14.28 9.04
N LEU A 767 -29.39 -14.62 8.31
CA LEU A 767 -29.47 -14.96 6.87
C LEU A 767 -29.83 -16.42 6.63
N VAL A 768 -29.80 -17.28 7.65
CA VAL A 768 -29.99 -18.73 7.53
C VAL A 768 -31.24 -19.15 8.30
N ARG A 769 -32.33 -19.37 7.58
CA ARG A 769 -33.60 -19.82 8.17
C ARG A 769 -33.40 -21.10 8.96
N GLU A 770 -33.97 -21.14 10.16
CA GLU A 770 -34.17 -22.41 10.86
C GLU A 770 -35.13 -23.28 10.04
N SER A 771 -34.78 -24.55 9.86
CA SER A 771 -35.71 -25.51 9.31
C SER A 771 -36.79 -25.76 10.35
N THR A 772 -37.92 -25.05 10.26
CA THR A 772 -39.11 -25.42 11.03
C THR A 772 -39.44 -26.89 10.73
N PRO A 773 -39.57 -27.77 11.74
CA PRO A 773 -40.19 -29.07 11.52
C PRO A 773 -41.55 -28.83 10.88
N ALA A 774 -41.87 -29.57 9.82
CA ALA A 774 -43.15 -29.46 9.12
C ALA A 774 -44.30 -29.54 10.13
N GLY A 775 -45.02 -28.43 10.38
CA GLY A 775 -46.15 -28.46 11.31
C GLY A 775 -46.60 -27.16 11.98
N ARG A 776 -46.02 -25.98 11.73
CA ARG A 776 -46.63 -24.70 12.15
C ARG A 776 -46.78 -23.73 10.99
N PRO A 777 -47.95 -23.10 10.79
CA PRO A 777 -48.12 -22.09 9.77
C PRO A 777 -47.23 -20.89 10.11
N ALA A 778 -46.63 -20.29 9.07
CA ALA A 778 -45.78 -19.12 9.19
C ALA A 778 -46.52 -17.96 9.88
N PRO A 779 -45.86 -17.15 10.74
CA PRO A 779 -46.40 -15.85 11.08
C PRO A 779 -46.50 -15.04 9.79
N GLN A 780 -47.69 -14.47 9.54
CA GLN A 780 -47.90 -13.55 8.42
C GLN A 780 -46.86 -12.42 8.49
N PRO A 781 -46.32 -11.97 7.35
CA PRO A 781 -45.52 -10.75 7.34
C PRO A 781 -46.39 -9.63 7.91
N ALA A 782 -45.90 -8.98 8.97
CA ALA A 782 -46.47 -7.73 9.43
C ALA A 782 -46.52 -6.80 8.21
N SER A 783 -47.72 -6.37 7.87
CA SER A 783 -47.94 -5.34 6.86
C SER A 783 -47.09 -4.13 7.24
N LEU A 784 -46.13 -3.78 6.39
CA LEU A 784 -45.55 -2.45 6.36
C LEU A 784 -46.69 -1.49 6.00
N GLN A 785 -47.17 -0.74 6.99
CA GLN A 785 -47.84 0.54 6.81
C GLN A 785 -46.87 1.65 7.19
#